data_AF-A0A8J3T5V0-F1
#
_entry.id   AF-A0A8J3T5V0-F1
#
_cell.length_a   1.000
_cell.length_b   1.000
_cell.length_c   1.000
_cell.angle_alpha   90.00
_cell.angle_beta   90.00
_cell.angle_gamma   90.00
#
_symmetry.space_group_name_H-M   'P 1'
#
loop_
_entity.id
_entity.type
_entity.pdbx_description
1 polymer ?
#
loop_
_entity_poly.entity_id
_entity_poly.type
_entity_poly.pdbx_seq_one_letter_code
_entity_poly.pdbx_strand_id
1 'polypeptide(L)'
;MSPQTGGKADAGEQSAAFYAALRALAPRGRARLDVRTEAGDAWAHTYTATAKLGEDPPAGPFAWYLTNARREFEFIVFDLDRGRGDVERDADELMSVLEAADIRYLVCVSGPAHGLHLWVPTEPMAAAVVRALARAAARRLPTLDISPLTNARTGCVRPPGAPHRHGGISIPVDQWVPITPEATAAVLAERNPAEAIERLAVLLDVMTSAPDQIEAEAVRTIETTPNGPRLAGRRHPVDVAELLATTPEPGAGHAHLARILVQLALARWSAPEVARLLEDHLQAPGLVHLRRQGGARSRHRGPGERAALISRQWERAVAYAATLRPPAAPTGGQDDDAEQQNAPADEWDVRLAAVVPLVTGVRAAIAAEPGRWSTPAGPADRRALEYVLELALQTARQEIELDCRRLALATGMGRSTAARALERLILDEWLELAARGEGQRAHRYRVRARSVDDAAVSPVTNEVPRSVAQGGTQGNPPQVRAVQRLREARARHCSELSTRRTLVSHDVFAHPYRARGQAGLGSHVAGTAALLDTGLYKVQDMAQATGYSLRTTRRHLEILRSHRLARTSERPEPGAWRRTRTRLDTVAARIGVAGTTERRHRAYAIERETYAWWRAELEWMTTTGKRQPPPPGQERLLLVGASRWANRERYPRDGRGRADHRAARAELRAQRLAATA
;
A
#
# COMPACT_ATOMS: atom_id res chain seq x y z
N MET A 1 20.27 41.03 -37.92
CA MET A 1 19.21 40.05 -38.29
C MET A 1 18.29 39.91 -37.10
N SER A 2 17.13 40.57 -37.16
CA SER A 2 16.11 40.50 -36.12
C SER A 2 15.57 39.07 -36.00
N PRO A 3 15.37 38.52 -34.78
CA PRO A 3 14.74 37.22 -34.63
C PRO A 3 13.27 37.34 -34.99
N GLN A 4 12.85 36.47 -35.91
CA GLN A 4 11.51 36.41 -36.48
C GLN A 4 10.43 36.21 -35.41
N THR A 5 9.38 37.02 -35.52
CA THR A 5 8.12 37.00 -34.76
C THR A 5 7.15 35.86 -35.18
N GLY A 6 7.64 34.80 -35.85
CA GLY A 6 6.81 33.80 -36.54
C GLY A 6 6.11 32.75 -35.65
N GLY A 7 6.52 32.55 -34.40
CA GLY A 7 6.02 31.43 -33.57
C GLY A 7 4.64 31.61 -32.93
N LYS A 8 4.09 32.83 -32.86
CA LYS A 8 2.77 33.08 -32.23
C LYS A 8 1.60 32.99 -33.21
N ALA A 9 1.82 33.29 -34.50
CA ALA A 9 0.78 33.23 -35.52
C ALA A 9 0.41 31.78 -35.86
N ASP A 10 1.42 30.91 -36.02
CA ASP A 10 1.27 29.48 -36.34
C ASP A 10 0.52 28.70 -35.23
N ALA A 11 0.81 28.98 -33.95
CA ALA A 11 0.10 28.33 -32.84
C ALA A 11 -1.38 28.74 -32.72
N GLY A 12 -1.73 29.96 -33.15
CA GLY A 12 -3.12 30.44 -33.16
C GLY A 12 -3.95 29.79 -34.27
N GLU A 13 -3.36 29.67 -35.46
CA GLU A 13 -3.99 28.99 -36.61
C GLU A 13 -4.18 27.49 -36.34
N GLN A 14 -3.17 26.82 -35.79
CA GLN A 14 -3.28 25.42 -35.36
C GLN A 14 -4.34 25.23 -34.26
N SER A 15 -4.40 26.13 -33.27
CA SER A 15 -5.44 26.09 -32.23
C SER A 15 -6.86 26.19 -32.80
N ALA A 16 -7.07 27.07 -33.78
CA ALA A 16 -8.35 27.23 -34.47
C ALA A 16 -8.74 25.99 -35.28
N ALA A 17 -7.79 25.35 -35.97
CA ALA A 17 -8.03 24.12 -36.71
C ALA A 17 -8.46 22.96 -35.78
N PHE A 18 -7.76 22.76 -34.66
CA PHE A 18 -8.17 21.78 -33.64
C PHE A 18 -9.54 22.12 -33.04
N TYR A 19 -9.81 23.40 -32.76
CA TYR A 19 -11.11 23.81 -32.25
C TYR A 19 -12.26 23.47 -33.21
N ALA A 20 -12.09 23.79 -34.51
CA ALA A 20 -13.09 23.53 -35.52
C ALA A 20 -13.42 22.03 -35.65
N ALA A 21 -12.40 21.17 -35.63
CA ALA A 21 -12.56 19.72 -35.72
C ALA A 21 -13.17 19.09 -34.46
N LEU A 22 -12.89 19.65 -33.28
CA LEU A 22 -13.19 19.00 -32.00
C LEU A 22 -14.42 19.58 -31.29
N ARG A 23 -14.84 20.83 -31.56
CA ARG A 23 -15.90 21.53 -30.79
C ARG A 23 -17.21 20.75 -30.63
N ALA A 24 -17.58 19.92 -31.61
CA ALA A 24 -18.81 19.12 -31.59
C ALA A 24 -18.75 17.97 -30.56
N LEU A 25 -17.56 17.52 -30.19
CA LEU A 25 -17.32 16.47 -29.20
C LEU A 25 -17.37 17.01 -27.75
N ALA A 26 -17.37 18.33 -27.56
CA ALA A 26 -17.33 18.94 -26.24
C ALA A 26 -18.60 18.63 -25.42
N PRO A 27 -18.48 18.00 -24.24
CA PRO A 27 -19.64 17.71 -23.41
C PRO A 27 -20.40 18.98 -23.05
N ARG A 28 -21.74 18.90 -23.10
CA ARG A 28 -22.67 20.01 -22.81
C ARG A 28 -22.63 21.17 -23.82
N GLY A 29 -21.79 21.11 -24.87
CA GLY A 29 -21.61 22.23 -25.82
C GLY A 29 -21.10 23.51 -25.16
N ARG A 30 -20.45 23.40 -24.00
CA ARG A 30 -19.96 24.52 -23.18
C ARG A 30 -18.55 24.24 -22.70
N ALA A 31 -17.77 25.30 -22.53
CA ALA A 31 -16.45 25.24 -21.91
C ALA A 31 -16.35 26.21 -20.73
N ARG A 32 -15.42 25.91 -19.83
CA ARG A 32 -15.00 26.81 -18.77
C ARG A 32 -13.86 27.66 -19.28
N LEU A 33 -13.94 28.96 -19.03
CA LEU A 33 -12.96 29.94 -19.50
C LEU A 33 -12.10 30.41 -18.34
N ASP A 34 -10.81 30.52 -18.57
CA ASP A 34 -9.94 31.25 -17.67
C ASP A 34 -10.16 32.76 -17.85
N VAL A 35 -10.07 33.52 -16.76
CA VAL A 35 -10.25 34.98 -16.76
C VAL A 35 -8.92 35.67 -16.58
N ARG A 36 -8.73 36.85 -17.17
CA ARG A 36 -7.57 37.67 -16.85
C ARG A 36 -7.69 38.22 -15.43
N THR A 37 -6.55 38.40 -14.78
CA THR A 37 -6.47 39.07 -13.48
C THR A 37 -6.91 40.54 -13.61
N GLU A 38 -7.29 41.20 -12.50
CA GLU A 38 -7.73 42.60 -12.49
C GLU A 38 -6.67 43.56 -13.08
N ALA A 39 -5.39 43.19 -13.01
CA ALA A 39 -4.27 43.91 -13.61
C ALA A 39 -4.10 43.69 -15.13
N GLY A 40 -4.85 42.76 -15.76
CA GLY A 40 -4.88 42.53 -17.20
C GLY A 40 -3.70 41.76 -17.81
N ASP A 41 -2.62 41.56 -17.05
CA ASP A 41 -1.34 41.02 -17.54
C ASP A 41 -1.18 39.50 -17.44
N ALA A 42 -2.03 38.81 -16.66
CA ALA A 42 -1.93 37.36 -16.44
C ALA A 42 -3.30 36.66 -16.43
N TRP A 43 -3.31 35.34 -16.67
CA TRP A 43 -4.50 34.50 -16.51
C TRP A 43 -4.62 34.01 -15.07
N ALA A 44 -5.82 34.10 -14.49
CA ALA A 44 -6.09 33.89 -13.07
C ALA A 44 -6.14 32.41 -12.64
N HIS A 45 -6.21 31.48 -13.61
CA HIS A 45 -6.29 30.04 -13.39
C HIS A 45 -7.51 29.58 -12.56
N THR A 46 -8.63 30.29 -12.65
CA THR A 46 -9.82 30.02 -11.81
C THR A 46 -10.90 29.24 -12.54
N TYR A 47 -10.93 29.31 -13.88
CA TYR A 47 -11.92 28.68 -14.75
C TYR A 47 -13.39 28.89 -14.28
N THR A 48 -13.71 29.99 -13.61
CA THR A 48 -15.05 30.20 -13.00
C THR A 48 -16.10 30.58 -14.04
N ALA A 49 -15.71 31.27 -15.11
CA ALA A 49 -16.58 31.67 -16.20
C ALA A 49 -16.94 30.47 -17.10
N THR A 50 -18.14 30.47 -17.68
CA THR A 50 -18.59 29.44 -18.63
C THR A 50 -19.16 30.07 -19.89
N ALA A 51 -18.85 29.52 -21.06
CA ALA A 51 -19.37 29.98 -22.34
C ALA A 51 -19.89 28.82 -23.19
N LYS A 52 -20.88 29.10 -24.04
CA LYS A 52 -21.30 28.18 -25.10
C LYS A 52 -20.23 28.18 -26.19
N LEU A 53 -19.88 27.00 -26.69
CA LEU A 53 -18.91 26.90 -27.79
C LEU A 53 -19.60 27.29 -29.11
N GLY A 54 -18.98 28.24 -29.83
CA GLY A 54 -19.46 28.81 -31.08
C GLY A 54 -18.68 28.30 -32.29
N GLU A 55 -18.72 29.04 -33.40
CA GLU A 55 -17.87 28.78 -34.57
C GLU A 55 -16.42 29.18 -34.32
N ASP A 56 -16.22 30.28 -33.61
CA ASP A 56 -14.91 30.77 -33.23
C ASP A 56 -14.45 30.27 -31.85
N PRO A 57 -13.14 29.97 -31.67
CA PRO A 57 -12.59 29.59 -30.38
C PRO A 57 -12.64 30.74 -29.36
N PRO A 58 -12.75 30.45 -28.05
CA PRO A 58 -12.63 31.46 -27.01
C PRO A 58 -11.28 32.19 -27.07
N ALA A 59 -11.27 33.50 -26.81
CA ALA A 59 -10.07 34.37 -26.88
C ALA A 59 -8.96 34.05 -25.84
N GLY A 60 -9.09 32.97 -25.05
CA GLY A 60 -8.18 32.61 -23.97
C GLY A 60 -8.21 31.12 -23.63
N PRO A 61 -7.40 30.67 -22.65
CA PRO A 61 -7.41 29.29 -22.18
C PRO A 61 -8.81 28.84 -21.79
N PHE A 62 -9.22 27.68 -22.31
CA PHE A 62 -10.51 27.08 -22.02
C PHE A 62 -10.37 25.58 -21.73
N ALA A 63 -11.30 25.05 -20.95
CA ALA A 63 -11.35 23.66 -20.54
C ALA A 63 -12.73 23.07 -20.81
N TRP A 64 -12.76 21.82 -21.29
CA TRP A 64 -14.00 21.07 -21.51
C TRP A 64 -14.44 20.39 -20.24
N TYR A 65 -15.75 20.36 -20.01
CA TYR A 65 -16.31 19.44 -19.03
C TYR A 65 -16.01 18.00 -19.44
N LEU A 66 -15.77 17.13 -18.45
CA LEU A 66 -15.62 15.70 -18.70
C LEU A 66 -16.95 14.95 -18.71
N THR A 67 -18.02 15.62 -18.24
CA THR A 67 -19.33 15.02 -18.04
C THR A 67 -20.43 15.67 -18.87
N ASN A 68 -21.43 14.88 -19.26
CA ASN A 68 -22.63 15.34 -19.93
C ASN A 68 -23.57 16.12 -18.98
N ALA A 69 -24.74 16.54 -19.48
CA ALA A 69 -25.74 17.27 -18.68
C ALA A 69 -26.32 16.47 -17.51
N ARG A 70 -26.31 15.13 -17.60
CA ARG A 70 -26.71 14.19 -16.53
C ARG A 70 -25.61 13.90 -15.52
N ARG A 71 -24.43 14.51 -15.67
CA ARG A 71 -23.22 14.31 -14.84
C ARG A 71 -22.60 12.90 -15.00
N GLU A 72 -22.82 12.26 -16.13
CA GLU A 72 -22.12 11.03 -16.52
C GLU A 72 -20.87 11.42 -17.30
N PHE A 73 -19.75 10.73 -17.06
CA PHE A 73 -18.48 10.99 -17.74
C PHE A 73 -18.54 10.44 -19.16
N GLU A 74 -18.21 11.29 -20.13
CA GLU A 74 -18.01 10.90 -21.54
C GLU A 74 -16.52 10.87 -21.90
N PHE A 75 -15.69 11.54 -21.10
CA PHE A 75 -14.23 11.47 -21.19
C PHE A 75 -13.65 11.18 -19.82
N ILE A 76 -12.72 10.24 -19.76
CA ILE A 76 -11.83 10.03 -18.62
C ILE A 76 -10.48 10.60 -19.03
N VAL A 77 -10.01 11.62 -18.32
CA VAL A 77 -8.72 12.26 -18.60
C VAL A 77 -7.80 12.10 -17.42
N PHE A 78 -6.67 11.43 -17.64
CA PHE A 78 -5.60 11.32 -16.66
C PHE A 78 -4.67 12.51 -16.84
N ASP A 79 -4.69 13.44 -15.88
CA ASP A 79 -3.88 14.65 -15.86
C ASP A 79 -2.59 14.41 -15.05
N LEU A 80 -1.46 14.22 -15.72
CA LEU A 80 -0.17 13.94 -15.09
C LEU A 80 0.64 15.23 -14.94
N ASP A 81 0.83 15.64 -13.69
CA ASP A 81 1.48 16.89 -13.30
C ASP A 81 2.94 16.69 -12.89
N ARG A 82 3.86 17.37 -13.58
CA ARG A 82 5.30 17.34 -13.27
C ARG A 82 5.64 17.90 -11.89
N GLY A 83 4.79 18.74 -11.32
CA GLY A 83 4.95 19.22 -9.95
C GLY A 83 4.92 18.10 -8.90
N ARG A 84 4.44 16.91 -9.26
CA ARG A 84 4.21 15.79 -8.35
C ARG A 84 5.20 14.63 -8.52
N GLY A 85 6.05 14.62 -9.56
CA GLY A 85 6.99 13.52 -9.81
C GLY A 85 7.42 13.33 -11.27
N ASP A 86 7.80 12.09 -11.61
CA ASP A 86 8.29 11.66 -12.92
C ASP A 86 7.11 11.27 -13.85
N VAL A 87 6.67 12.22 -14.68
CA VAL A 87 5.44 12.12 -15.48
C VAL A 87 5.58 11.15 -16.65
N GLU A 88 6.76 11.07 -17.28
CA GLU A 88 7.00 10.16 -18.40
C GLU A 88 6.92 8.70 -17.95
N ARG A 89 7.50 8.38 -16.80
CA ARG A 89 7.39 7.04 -16.22
C ARG A 89 5.93 6.66 -15.95
N ASP A 90 5.18 7.57 -15.32
CA ASP A 90 3.77 7.33 -15.00
C ASP A 90 2.90 7.24 -16.26
N ALA A 91 3.24 8.02 -17.31
CA ALA A 91 2.58 7.95 -18.61
C ALA A 91 2.84 6.61 -19.32
N ASP A 92 4.10 6.16 -19.41
CA ASP A 92 4.45 4.87 -20.01
C ASP A 92 3.75 3.71 -19.29
N GLU A 93 3.70 3.77 -17.96
CA GLU A 93 3.01 2.78 -17.14
C GLU A 93 1.50 2.79 -17.37
N LEU A 94 0.88 3.96 -17.47
CA LEU A 94 -0.55 4.08 -17.77
C LEU A 94 -0.88 3.63 -19.20
N MET A 95 -0.06 4.00 -20.18
CA MET A 95 -0.21 3.59 -21.59
C MET A 95 -0.17 2.07 -21.72
N SER A 96 0.81 1.42 -21.07
CA SER A 96 0.91 -0.05 -21.07
C SER A 96 -0.33 -0.72 -20.48
N VAL A 97 -0.93 -0.15 -19.44
CA VAL A 97 -2.16 -0.70 -18.83
C VAL A 97 -3.38 -0.48 -19.73
N LEU A 98 -3.48 0.68 -20.39
CA LEU A 98 -4.56 0.97 -21.33
C LEU A 98 -4.50 0.06 -22.56
N GLU A 99 -3.30 -0.21 -23.09
CA GLU A 99 -3.07 -1.15 -24.18
C GLU A 99 -3.44 -2.58 -23.77
N ALA A 100 -3.04 -3.03 -22.57
CA ALA A 100 -3.39 -4.34 -22.04
C ALA A 100 -4.90 -4.52 -21.81
N ALA A 101 -5.62 -3.41 -21.58
CA ALA A 101 -7.08 -3.39 -21.42
C ALA A 101 -7.84 -3.31 -22.75
N ASP A 102 -7.12 -3.19 -23.87
CA ASP A 102 -7.65 -2.88 -25.20
C ASP A 102 -8.49 -1.59 -25.20
N ILE A 103 -7.96 -0.56 -24.56
CA ILE A 103 -8.60 0.75 -24.44
C ILE A 103 -7.93 1.74 -25.35
N ARG A 104 -8.73 2.38 -26.20
CA ARG A 104 -8.29 3.50 -27.03
C ARG A 104 -8.08 4.74 -26.18
N TYR A 105 -6.95 5.40 -26.38
CA TYR A 105 -6.62 6.66 -25.71
C TYR A 105 -5.89 7.62 -26.65
N LEU A 106 -5.80 8.88 -26.25
CA LEU A 106 -5.06 9.94 -26.93
C LEU A 106 -4.13 10.63 -25.94
N VAL A 107 -2.86 10.76 -26.27
CA VAL A 107 -1.87 11.49 -25.45
C VAL A 107 -1.78 12.93 -25.93
N CYS A 108 -1.80 13.88 -25.01
CA CYS A 108 -1.60 15.30 -25.30
C CYS A 108 -0.47 15.88 -24.46
N VAL A 109 0.51 16.49 -25.12
CA VAL A 109 1.60 17.21 -24.47
C VAL A 109 1.17 18.66 -24.25
N SER A 110 1.09 19.07 -22.99
CA SER A 110 0.54 20.37 -22.59
C SER A 110 1.62 21.35 -22.11
N GLY A 111 1.78 22.46 -22.85
CA GLY A 111 2.50 23.68 -22.43
C GLY A 111 4.02 23.55 -22.23
N PRO A 112 4.71 24.66 -21.88
CA PRO A 112 6.18 24.71 -21.73
C PRO A 112 6.70 23.91 -20.52
N ALA A 113 5.81 23.48 -19.62
CA ALA A 113 6.13 22.58 -18.51
C ALA A 113 5.94 21.10 -18.88
N HIS A 114 5.54 20.77 -20.12
CA HIS A 114 5.37 19.41 -20.63
C HIS A 114 4.55 18.48 -19.71
N GLY A 115 3.41 18.95 -19.19
CA GLY A 115 2.44 18.07 -18.53
C GLY A 115 1.76 17.15 -19.55
N LEU A 116 1.30 15.96 -19.14
CA LEU A 116 0.71 14.98 -20.05
C LEU A 116 -0.75 14.74 -19.69
N HIS A 117 -1.65 14.86 -20.68
CA HIS A 117 -3.04 14.44 -20.53
C HIS A 117 -3.28 13.20 -21.38
N LEU A 118 -3.79 12.13 -20.78
CA LEU A 118 -4.25 10.96 -21.52
C LEU A 118 -5.78 10.96 -21.54
N TRP A 119 -6.34 11.18 -22.72
CA TRP A 119 -7.79 11.24 -22.97
C TRP A 119 -8.31 9.86 -23.37
N VAL A 120 -9.33 9.40 -22.64
CA VAL A 120 -10.01 8.13 -22.90
C VAL A 120 -11.50 8.45 -23.15
N PRO A 121 -11.97 8.42 -24.41
CA PRO A 121 -13.39 8.56 -24.71
C PRO A 121 -14.13 7.32 -24.22
N THR A 122 -15.28 7.50 -23.57
CA THR A 122 -16.06 6.40 -23.00
C THR A 122 -17.54 6.56 -23.27
N GLU A 123 -18.27 5.45 -23.33
CA GLU A 123 -19.72 5.48 -23.14
C GLU A 123 -20.07 6.17 -21.81
N PRO A 124 -21.23 6.82 -21.68
CA PRO A 124 -21.57 7.59 -20.47
C PRO A 124 -21.44 6.75 -19.19
N MET A 125 -20.55 7.17 -18.29
CA MET A 125 -20.26 6.45 -17.06
C MET A 125 -20.70 7.20 -15.81
N ALA A 126 -21.23 6.44 -14.84
CA ALA A 126 -21.60 6.99 -13.54
C ALA A 126 -20.37 7.54 -12.79
N ALA A 127 -20.53 8.71 -12.18
CA ALA A 127 -19.47 9.39 -11.44
C ALA A 127 -18.84 8.56 -10.31
N ALA A 128 -19.60 7.66 -9.70
CA ALA A 128 -19.10 6.76 -8.66
C ALA A 128 -18.04 5.79 -9.19
N VAL A 129 -18.23 5.26 -10.40
CA VAL A 129 -17.30 4.32 -11.05
C VAL A 129 -16.01 5.05 -11.44
N VAL A 130 -16.12 6.20 -12.09
CA VAL A 130 -14.96 7.02 -12.47
C VAL A 130 -14.18 7.52 -11.24
N ARG A 131 -14.86 7.85 -10.15
CA ARG A 131 -14.20 8.21 -8.88
C ARG A 131 -13.42 7.03 -8.28
N ALA A 132 -13.97 5.82 -8.34
CA ALA A 132 -13.29 4.62 -7.87
C ALA A 132 -12.04 4.34 -8.73
N LEU A 133 -12.18 4.43 -10.06
CA LEU A 133 -11.09 4.30 -11.02
C LEU A 133 -9.98 5.33 -10.78
N ALA A 134 -10.32 6.61 -10.63
CA ALA A 134 -9.35 7.68 -10.39
C ALA A 134 -8.56 7.45 -9.09
N ARG A 135 -9.24 7.02 -8.02
CA ARG A 135 -8.59 6.66 -6.76
C ARG A 135 -7.71 5.41 -6.87
N ALA A 136 -8.03 4.47 -7.77
CA ALA A 136 -7.19 3.32 -8.06
C ALA A 136 -5.92 3.73 -8.82
N ALA A 137 -6.08 4.53 -9.88
CA ALA A 137 -4.97 5.06 -10.66
C ALA A 137 -4.00 5.91 -9.81
N ALA A 138 -4.51 6.77 -8.91
CA ALA A 138 -3.68 7.60 -8.04
C ALA A 138 -2.82 6.82 -7.03
N ARG A 139 -3.16 5.56 -6.73
CA ARG A 139 -2.28 4.71 -5.90
C ARG A 139 -1.03 4.27 -6.65
N ARG A 140 -1.08 4.28 -7.98
CA ARG A 140 -0.05 3.76 -8.88
C ARG A 140 0.76 4.87 -9.54
N LEU A 141 0.11 6.00 -9.83
CA LEU A 141 0.65 7.13 -10.58
C LEU A 141 0.75 8.35 -9.65
N PRO A 142 1.88 8.56 -8.95
CA PRO A 142 2.07 9.70 -8.04
C PRO A 142 1.85 11.06 -8.70
N THR A 143 2.06 11.15 -10.02
CA THR A 143 1.89 12.41 -10.77
C THR A 143 0.45 12.75 -11.14
N LEU A 144 -0.48 11.80 -10.98
CA LEU A 144 -1.87 11.98 -11.39
C LEU A 144 -2.62 12.98 -10.48
N ASP A 145 -3.19 14.01 -11.10
CA ASP A 145 -4.22 14.83 -10.46
C ASP A 145 -5.61 14.25 -10.71
N ILE A 146 -6.24 13.77 -9.64
CA ILE A 146 -7.60 13.18 -9.69
C ILE A 146 -8.71 14.23 -9.55
N SER A 147 -8.36 15.50 -9.33
CA SER A 147 -9.35 16.56 -9.13
C SER A 147 -10.38 16.65 -10.27
N PRO A 148 -10.02 16.50 -11.57
CA PRO A 148 -10.99 16.57 -12.66
C PRO A 148 -11.93 15.35 -12.70
N LEU A 149 -11.45 14.17 -12.29
CA LEU A 149 -12.19 12.90 -12.33
C LEU A 149 -13.06 12.67 -11.09
N THR A 150 -12.76 13.31 -9.96
CA THR A 150 -13.52 13.14 -8.71
C THR A 150 -14.71 14.08 -8.60
N ASN A 151 -14.75 15.14 -9.42
CA ASN A 151 -15.79 16.17 -9.39
C ASN A 151 -16.65 16.20 -10.67
N ALA A 152 -17.70 15.41 -10.71
CA ALA A 152 -18.61 15.30 -11.87
C ALA A 152 -19.38 16.59 -12.21
N ARG A 153 -19.49 17.55 -11.29
CA ARG A 153 -20.20 18.81 -11.51
C ARG A 153 -19.35 19.78 -12.33
N THR A 154 -18.10 19.93 -11.93
CA THR A 154 -17.22 21.01 -12.38
C THR A 154 -15.89 20.56 -12.98
N GLY A 155 -15.58 19.27 -12.92
CA GLY A 155 -14.35 18.68 -13.46
C GLY A 155 -14.20 18.97 -14.95
N CYS A 156 -13.05 19.55 -15.29
CA CYS A 156 -12.74 19.96 -16.64
C CYS A 156 -11.23 19.89 -16.90
N VAL A 157 -10.86 19.57 -18.14
CA VAL A 157 -9.46 19.57 -18.60
C VAL A 157 -9.37 20.31 -19.93
N ARG A 158 -8.23 20.92 -20.21
CA ARG A 158 -7.96 21.59 -21.49
C ARG A 158 -7.94 20.57 -22.63
N PRO A 159 -8.81 20.70 -23.63
CA PRO A 159 -8.87 19.76 -24.75
C PRO A 159 -7.65 19.89 -25.68
N PRO A 160 -7.43 18.92 -26.57
CA PRO A 160 -6.39 19.04 -27.61
C PRO A 160 -6.57 20.34 -28.40
N GLY A 161 -5.45 21.02 -28.69
CA GLY A 161 -5.38 22.30 -29.38
C GLY A 161 -5.70 23.54 -28.53
N ALA A 162 -6.17 23.39 -27.29
CA ALA A 162 -6.50 24.55 -26.45
C ALA A 162 -5.24 25.33 -26.01
N PRO A 163 -5.32 26.67 -25.91
CA PRO A 163 -4.18 27.50 -25.56
C PRO A 163 -3.81 27.40 -24.08
N HIS A 164 -2.51 27.54 -23.80
CA HIS A 164 -1.93 27.53 -22.46
C HIS A 164 -1.72 28.95 -21.91
N ARG A 165 -1.93 29.16 -20.60
CA ARG A 165 -1.75 30.47 -19.94
C ARG A 165 -0.35 31.09 -20.07
N HIS A 166 0.67 30.26 -20.22
CA HIS A 166 2.08 30.65 -20.39
C HIS A 166 2.54 30.58 -21.86
N GLY A 167 1.62 30.48 -22.82
CA GLY A 167 1.91 30.30 -24.24
C GLY A 167 2.04 28.82 -24.66
N GLY A 168 1.82 28.57 -25.96
CA GLY A 168 1.70 27.23 -26.54
C GLY A 168 0.28 26.68 -26.52
N ILE A 169 0.08 25.51 -27.13
CA ILE A 169 -1.19 24.77 -27.20
C ILE A 169 -1.02 23.36 -26.63
N SER A 170 -2.12 22.67 -26.31
CA SER A 170 -2.09 21.24 -26.02
C SER A 170 -1.93 20.47 -27.32
N ILE A 171 -0.81 19.76 -27.52
CA ILE A 171 -0.52 19.09 -28.80
C ILE A 171 -0.85 17.60 -28.67
N PRO A 172 -1.85 17.07 -29.41
CA PRO A 172 -2.10 15.64 -29.46
C PRO A 172 -0.97 14.93 -30.20
N VAL A 173 -0.53 13.79 -29.66
CA VAL A 173 0.55 12.98 -30.21
C VAL A 173 0.17 11.51 -30.29
N ASP A 174 0.67 10.83 -31.32
CA ASP A 174 0.69 9.38 -31.44
C ASP A 174 2.15 8.94 -31.53
N GLN A 175 2.57 7.99 -30.68
CA GLN A 175 3.98 7.60 -30.52
C GLN A 175 4.92 8.80 -30.38
N TRP A 176 4.49 9.84 -29.66
CA TRP A 176 5.21 11.12 -29.44
C TRP A 176 5.38 12.00 -30.69
N VAL A 177 4.69 11.69 -31.79
CA VAL A 177 4.65 12.50 -33.00
C VAL A 177 3.33 13.27 -33.06
N PRO A 178 3.34 14.60 -33.30
CA PRO A 178 2.11 15.38 -33.45
C PRO A 178 1.19 14.84 -34.55
N ILE A 179 -0.11 14.75 -34.26
CA ILE A 179 -1.13 14.28 -35.21
C ILE A 179 -2.08 15.40 -35.64
N THR A 180 -2.78 15.21 -36.75
CA THR A 180 -3.69 16.24 -37.32
C THR A 180 -4.99 16.38 -36.51
N PRO A 181 -5.71 17.51 -36.65
CA PRO A 181 -7.03 17.70 -36.05
C PRO A 181 -8.04 16.58 -36.40
N GLU A 182 -8.04 16.10 -37.64
CA GLU A 182 -8.96 15.07 -38.12
C GLU A 182 -8.65 13.70 -37.49
N ALA A 183 -7.37 13.34 -37.39
CA ALA A 183 -6.93 12.12 -36.71
C ALA A 183 -7.29 12.17 -35.21
N THR A 184 -7.11 13.35 -34.59
CA THR A 184 -7.49 13.58 -33.19
C THR A 184 -9.00 13.42 -32.98
N ALA A 185 -9.80 13.98 -33.88
CA ALA A 185 -11.26 13.86 -33.83
C ALA A 185 -11.73 12.42 -33.99
N ALA A 186 -11.10 11.66 -34.89
CA ALA A 186 -11.40 10.24 -35.10
C ALA A 186 -11.16 9.40 -33.82
N VAL A 187 -10.02 9.61 -33.15
CA VAL A 187 -9.69 8.90 -31.89
C VAL A 187 -10.69 9.23 -30.79
N LEU A 188 -11.07 10.51 -30.63
CA LEU A 188 -11.98 10.95 -29.56
C LEU A 188 -13.46 10.68 -29.84
N ALA A 189 -13.86 10.50 -31.10
CA ALA A 189 -15.24 10.20 -31.48
C ALA A 189 -15.62 8.74 -31.16
N GLU A 190 -14.65 7.83 -31.20
CA GLU A 190 -14.89 6.40 -30.99
C GLU A 190 -14.78 6.02 -29.51
N ARG A 191 -15.94 5.90 -28.85
CA ARG A 191 -16.06 5.65 -27.41
C ARG A 191 -15.69 4.22 -27.04
N ASN A 192 -14.90 4.06 -25.99
CA ASN A 192 -14.65 2.75 -25.38
C ASN A 192 -15.93 2.26 -24.66
N PRO A 193 -16.25 0.95 -24.74
CA PRO A 193 -17.40 0.39 -24.07
C PRO A 193 -17.21 0.42 -22.55
N ALA A 194 -18.30 0.57 -21.79
CA ALA A 194 -18.25 0.63 -20.32
C ALA A 194 -17.51 -0.57 -19.70
N GLU A 195 -17.70 -1.77 -20.26
CA GLU A 195 -17.01 -3.00 -19.83
C GLU A 195 -15.49 -2.91 -19.96
N ALA A 196 -14.96 -2.22 -20.98
CA ALA A 196 -13.52 -2.02 -21.12
C ALA A 196 -12.97 -1.15 -20.00
N ILE A 197 -13.69 -0.09 -19.62
CA ILE A 197 -13.29 0.76 -18.50
C ILE A 197 -13.42 0.04 -17.16
N GLU A 198 -14.42 -0.83 -16.99
CA GLU A 198 -14.51 -1.71 -15.81
C GLU A 198 -13.33 -2.70 -15.76
N ARG A 199 -12.93 -3.30 -16.89
CA ARG A 199 -11.70 -4.10 -16.97
C ARG A 199 -10.46 -3.30 -16.62
N LEU A 200 -10.36 -2.03 -17.03
CA LEU A 200 -9.28 -1.14 -16.61
C LEU A 200 -9.29 -0.89 -15.11
N ALA A 201 -10.46 -0.71 -14.48
CA ALA A 201 -10.55 -0.58 -13.04
C ALA A 201 -10.04 -1.86 -12.35
N VAL A 202 -10.40 -3.04 -12.88
CA VAL A 202 -9.88 -4.33 -12.40
C VAL A 202 -8.38 -4.45 -12.64
N LEU A 203 -7.86 -4.14 -13.83
CA LEU A 203 -6.43 -4.22 -14.14
C LEU A 203 -5.61 -3.23 -13.33
N LEU A 204 -6.10 -2.01 -13.11
CA LEU A 204 -5.44 -1.06 -12.22
C LEU A 204 -5.45 -1.55 -10.77
N ASP A 205 -6.49 -2.25 -10.31
CA ASP A 205 -6.58 -2.84 -8.96
C ASP A 205 -5.80 -4.16 -8.81
N VAL A 206 -5.75 -4.99 -9.87
CA VAL A 206 -5.03 -6.27 -9.98
C VAL A 206 -3.54 -6.04 -10.19
N MET A 207 -3.16 -5.03 -10.97
CA MET A 207 -1.76 -4.68 -11.22
C MET A 207 -1.22 -3.77 -10.12
N THR A 208 -2.02 -2.93 -9.43
CA THR A 208 -1.51 -2.22 -8.23
C THR A 208 -1.05 -3.19 -7.16
N SER A 209 -1.46 -4.46 -7.25
CA SER A 209 -0.63 -5.58 -6.81
C SER A 209 0.65 -5.63 -7.62
N ALA A 210 1.65 -4.84 -7.21
CA ALA A 210 3.03 -5.07 -7.62
C ALA A 210 3.34 -6.58 -7.46
N PRO A 211 4.26 -7.16 -8.25
CA PRO A 211 4.72 -8.54 -8.05
C PRO A 211 5.19 -8.79 -6.60
N ASP A 212 5.63 -7.75 -5.91
CA ASP A 212 6.00 -7.74 -4.48
C ASP A 212 4.81 -7.74 -3.50
N GLN A 213 3.58 -7.49 -3.97
CA GLN A 213 2.34 -7.48 -3.19
C GLN A 213 1.51 -8.77 -3.30
N ILE A 214 1.80 -9.66 -4.25
CA ILE A 214 1.16 -10.98 -4.34
C ILE A 214 1.52 -11.84 -3.09
N GLU A 215 2.63 -11.54 -2.41
CA GLU A 215 2.98 -12.20 -1.14
C GLU A 215 2.53 -11.44 0.13
N ALA A 216 1.83 -10.31 -0.02
CA ALA A 216 1.20 -9.55 1.06
C ALA A 216 -0.34 -9.55 1.00
N GLU A 217 -0.95 -10.45 0.22
CA GLU A 217 -2.37 -10.79 0.34
C GLU A 217 -2.63 -11.53 1.66
N ALA A 218 -2.77 -10.76 2.74
CA ALA A 218 -3.46 -11.24 3.92
C ALA A 218 -4.97 -11.29 3.63
N VAL A 219 -5.41 -12.23 2.78
CA VAL A 219 -6.73 -12.84 2.93
C VAL A 219 -6.80 -13.25 4.40
N ARG A 220 -7.80 -12.77 5.16
CA ARG A 220 -7.92 -13.18 6.57
C ARG A 220 -8.02 -14.70 6.55
N THR A 221 -7.01 -15.39 7.08
CA THR A 221 -6.91 -16.85 7.00
C THR A 221 -8.17 -17.46 7.60
N ILE A 222 -8.84 -18.34 6.87
CA ILE A 222 -9.96 -19.11 7.41
C ILE A 222 -9.35 -20.33 8.12
N GLU A 223 -9.62 -20.45 9.41
CA GLU A 223 -9.33 -21.65 10.18
C GLU A 223 -10.57 -22.56 10.17
N THR A 224 -10.41 -23.79 9.70
CA THR A 224 -11.45 -24.82 9.83
C THR A 224 -11.26 -25.52 11.17
N THR A 225 -12.09 -25.17 12.16
CA THR A 225 -12.09 -25.81 13.48
C THR A 225 -13.04 -27.01 13.52
N PRO A 226 -12.99 -27.89 14.54
CA PRO A 226 -14.03 -28.91 14.76
C PRO A 226 -15.45 -28.33 14.84
N ASN A 227 -15.53 -27.04 15.16
CA ASN A 227 -16.76 -26.26 15.32
C ASN A 227 -17.15 -25.46 14.06
N GLY A 228 -16.57 -25.76 12.90
CA GLY A 228 -16.83 -25.06 11.63
C GLY A 228 -15.80 -23.97 11.28
N PRO A 229 -15.94 -23.33 10.11
CA PRO A 229 -14.99 -22.32 9.64
C PRO A 229 -15.12 -21.01 10.45
N ARG A 230 -14.00 -20.35 10.70
CA ARG A 230 -13.95 -19.00 11.29
C ARG A 230 -12.72 -18.25 10.80
N LEU A 231 -12.69 -16.94 10.94
CA LEU A 231 -11.48 -16.16 10.68
C LEU A 231 -10.43 -16.39 11.77
N ALA A 232 -9.18 -16.58 11.35
CA ALA A 232 -8.03 -16.86 12.19
C ALA A 232 -7.80 -15.74 13.23
N GLY A 233 -7.47 -16.16 14.45
CA GLY A 233 -7.12 -15.28 15.57
C GLY A 233 -8.08 -15.30 16.75
N ARG A 234 -7.83 -14.40 17.71
CA ARG A 234 -8.60 -14.28 18.95
C ARG A 234 -9.92 -13.54 18.67
N ARG A 235 -11.01 -14.05 19.23
CA ARG A 235 -12.33 -13.39 19.24
C ARG A 235 -12.21 -11.97 19.78
N HIS A 236 -12.81 -11.02 19.08
CA HIS A 236 -12.95 -9.64 19.51
C HIS A 236 -14.38 -9.41 20.02
N PRO A 237 -14.56 -8.55 21.05
CA PRO A 237 -15.87 -8.04 21.39
C PRO A 237 -16.46 -7.29 20.17
N VAL A 238 -17.74 -7.49 19.91
CA VAL A 238 -18.49 -6.77 18.88
C VAL A 238 -19.89 -6.55 19.42
N ASP A 239 -20.41 -5.34 19.22
CA ASP A 239 -21.78 -5.02 19.55
C ASP A 239 -22.65 -5.15 18.29
N VAL A 240 -23.65 -6.02 18.37
CA VAL A 240 -24.65 -6.23 17.32
C VAL A 240 -26.07 -5.95 17.84
N ALA A 241 -26.22 -5.36 19.03
CA ALA A 241 -27.51 -5.14 19.68
C ALA A 241 -28.47 -4.29 18.83
N GLU A 242 -27.96 -3.21 18.22
CA GLU A 242 -28.73 -2.36 17.32
C GLU A 242 -29.22 -3.12 16.08
N LEU A 243 -28.35 -3.95 15.48
CA LEU A 243 -28.72 -4.77 14.32
C LEU A 243 -29.75 -5.85 14.67
N LEU A 244 -29.69 -6.41 15.88
CA LEU A 244 -30.69 -7.35 16.40
C LEU A 244 -32.02 -6.64 16.68
N ALA A 245 -32.00 -5.40 17.18
CA ALA A 245 -33.20 -4.61 17.47
C ALA A 245 -33.89 -4.03 16.21
N THR A 246 -33.14 -3.85 15.12
CA THR A 246 -33.65 -3.25 13.88
C THR A 246 -34.55 -4.21 13.11
N THR A 247 -35.76 -3.76 12.77
CA THR A 247 -36.67 -4.51 11.87
C THR A 247 -36.25 -4.30 10.42
N PRO A 248 -35.90 -5.35 9.65
CA PRO A 248 -35.52 -5.19 8.25
C PRO A 248 -36.72 -4.87 7.37
N GLU A 249 -36.49 -4.10 6.30
CA GLU A 249 -37.49 -3.84 5.26
C GLU A 249 -38.09 -5.14 4.69
N PRO A 250 -39.36 -5.13 4.25
CA PRO A 250 -39.98 -6.30 3.62
C PRO A 250 -39.12 -6.85 2.47
N GLY A 251 -38.75 -8.13 2.54
CA GLY A 251 -37.88 -8.78 1.55
C GLY A 251 -36.37 -8.64 1.80
N ALA A 252 -35.93 -7.71 2.65
CA ALA A 252 -34.51 -7.47 2.95
C ALA A 252 -33.93 -8.33 4.09
N GLY A 253 -34.75 -9.17 4.74
CA GLY A 253 -34.33 -9.94 5.92
C GLY A 253 -33.14 -10.88 5.69
N HIS A 254 -32.94 -11.39 4.46
CA HIS A 254 -31.77 -12.20 4.12
C HIS A 254 -30.47 -11.39 4.17
N ALA A 255 -30.46 -10.20 3.57
CA ALA A 255 -29.32 -9.29 3.56
C ALA A 255 -29.00 -8.76 4.97
N HIS A 256 -30.04 -8.48 5.76
CA HIS A 256 -29.88 -8.04 7.15
C HIS A 256 -29.24 -9.11 8.04
N LEU A 257 -29.69 -10.37 7.93
CA LEU A 257 -29.06 -11.50 8.63
C LEU A 257 -27.60 -11.68 8.19
N ALA A 258 -27.31 -11.55 6.90
CA ALA A 258 -25.94 -11.63 6.38
C ALA A 258 -25.04 -10.54 6.99
N ARG A 259 -25.53 -9.31 7.17
CA ARG A 259 -24.78 -8.20 7.81
C ARG A 259 -24.39 -8.53 9.26
N ILE A 260 -25.31 -9.11 10.03
CA ILE A 260 -25.05 -9.57 11.41
C ILE A 260 -23.98 -10.66 11.42
N LEU A 261 -24.11 -11.68 10.56
CA LEU A 261 -23.17 -12.80 10.50
C LEU A 261 -21.77 -12.37 10.05
N VAL A 262 -21.67 -11.44 9.10
CA VAL A 262 -20.39 -10.90 8.63
C VAL A 262 -19.69 -10.09 9.73
N GLN A 263 -20.42 -9.26 10.48
CA GLN A 263 -19.87 -8.54 11.65
C GLN A 263 -19.31 -9.50 12.72
N LEU A 264 -20.05 -10.57 13.04
CA LEU A 264 -19.60 -11.61 13.97
C LEU A 264 -18.39 -12.41 13.43
N ALA A 265 -18.35 -12.69 12.13
CA ALA A 265 -17.22 -13.34 11.46
C ALA A 265 -15.96 -12.46 11.48
N LEU A 266 -16.09 -11.15 11.21
CA LEU A 266 -15.02 -10.16 11.32
C LEU A 266 -14.47 -10.05 12.75
N ALA A 267 -15.36 -10.19 13.74
CA ALA A 267 -15.01 -10.27 15.15
C ALA A 267 -14.47 -11.65 15.58
N ARG A 268 -14.32 -12.59 14.65
CA ARG A 268 -13.69 -13.92 14.83
C ARG A 268 -14.43 -14.82 15.83
N TRP A 269 -15.76 -14.72 15.87
CA TRP A 269 -16.60 -15.65 16.63
C TRP A 269 -16.60 -17.04 16.01
N SER A 270 -16.92 -18.08 16.79
CA SER A 270 -17.08 -19.46 16.32
C SER A 270 -18.54 -19.78 15.97
N ALA A 271 -18.77 -20.79 15.12
CA ALA A 271 -20.12 -21.16 14.70
C ALA A 271 -21.04 -21.54 15.88
N PRO A 272 -20.60 -22.28 16.93
CA PRO A 272 -21.45 -22.58 18.08
C PRO A 272 -21.80 -21.35 18.93
N GLU A 273 -20.87 -20.39 19.05
CA GLU A 273 -21.14 -19.14 19.77
C GLU A 273 -22.17 -18.28 19.04
N VAL A 274 -22.06 -18.20 17.71
CA VAL A 274 -23.03 -17.49 16.87
C VAL A 274 -24.38 -18.19 16.90
N ALA A 275 -24.44 -19.52 16.78
CA ALA A 275 -25.68 -20.27 16.84
C ALA A 275 -26.40 -20.05 18.19
N ARG A 276 -25.66 -20.08 19.30
CA ARG A 276 -26.21 -19.81 20.64
C ARG A 276 -26.75 -18.39 20.75
N LEU A 277 -25.96 -17.37 20.35
CA LEU A 277 -26.38 -15.97 20.37
C LEU A 277 -27.68 -15.76 19.57
N LEU A 278 -27.78 -16.37 18.39
CA LEU A 278 -28.95 -16.21 17.53
C LEU A 278 -30.20 -16.93 18.06
N GLU A 279 -30.05 -18.07 18.72
CA GLU A 279 -31.16 -18.77 19.37
C GLU A 279 -31.59 -18.08 20.67
N ASP A 280 -30.64 -17.58 21.48
CA ASP A 280 -30.91 -16.83 22.72
C ASP A 280 -31.69 -15.53 22.42
N HIS A 281 -31.40 -14.90 21.28
CA HIS A 281 -32.07 -13.68 20.82
C HIS A 281 -33.08 -13.93 19.70
N LEU A 282 -33.62 -15.15 19.56
CA LEU A 282 -34.46 -15.52 18.41
C LEU A 282 -35.65 -14.57 18.18
N GLN A 283 -36.21 -13.99 19.23
CA GLN A 283 -37.34 -13.06 19.14
C GLN A 283 -36.98 -11.66 18.63
N ALA A 284 -35.69 -11.34 18.50
CA ALA A 284 -35.23 -10.04 18.05
C ALA A 284 -35.74 -9.71 16.62
N PRO A 285 -36.15 -8.46 16.35
CA PRO A 285 -36.68 -8.06 15.04
C PRO A 285 -35.72 -8.29 13.87
N GLY A 286 -34.42 -8.16 14.09
CA GLY A 286 -33.38 -8.40 13.08
C GLY A 286 -33.25 -9.86 12.62
N LEU A 287 -33.86 -10.80 13.35
CA LEU A 287 -33.79 -12.25 13.07
C LEU A 287 -35.05 -12.81 12.41
N VAL A 288 -35.90 -11.96 11.84
CA VAL A 288 -37.13 -12.38 11.13
C VAL A 288 -36.85 -13.41 10.03
N HIS A 289 -35.74 -13.29 9.29
CA HIS A 289 -35.36 -14.26 8.25
C HIS A 289 -34.93 -15.63 8.81
N LEU A 290 -34.41 -15.66 10.04
CA LEU A 290 -34.08 -16.89 10.75
C LEU A 290 -35.34 -17.57 11.30
N ARG A 291 -36.35 -16.79 11.70
CA ARG A 291 -37.64 -17.29 12.19
C ARG A 291 -38.60 -17.74 11.09
N ARG A 292 -38.63 -17.04 9.96
CA ARG A 292 -39.64 -17.20 8.91
C ARG A 292 -39.02 -17.42 7.53
N GLN A 293 -39.73 -18.18 6.70
CA GLN A 293 -39.43 -18.29 5.27
C GLN A 293 -40.36 -17.32 4.51
N GLY A 294 -39.79 -16.45 3.67
CA GLY A 294 -40.56 -15.53 2.81
C GLY A 294 -41.11 -16.23 1.56
N GLY A 295 -42.30 -15.83 1.12
CA GLY A 295 -43.04 -16.36 -0.04
C GLY A 295 -44.56 -16.20 0.11
N ALA A 296 -45.34 -16.66 -0.88
CA ALA A 296 -46.82 -16.54 -0.92
C ALA A 296 -47.55 -17.18 0.29
N ARG A 297 -46.87 -18.04 1.07
CA ARG A 297 -47.31 -18.49 2.39
C ARG A 297 -46.15 -18.37 3.38
N SER A 298 -46.19 -17.35 4.24
CA SER A 298 -45.23 -17.17 5.34
C SER A 298 -45.37 -18.30 6.35
N ARG A 299 -44.34 -19.12 6.51
CA ARG A 299 -44.28 -20.19 7.53
C ARG A 299 -43.13 -19.98 8.52
N HIS A 300 -43.30 -20.48 9.74
CA HIS A 300 -42.25 -20.53 10.75
C HIS A 300 -41.25 -21.65 10.43
N ARG A 301 -39.97 -21.42 10.68
CA ARG A 301 -38.90 -22.42 10.52
C ARG A 301 -38.72 -23.25 11.80
N GLY A 302 -38.69 -24.57 11.65
CA GLY A 302 -38.40 -25.49 12.76
C GLY A 302 -36.93 -25.43 13.20
N PRO A 303 -36.59 -25.93 14.40
CA PRO A 303 -35.22 -25.87 14.93
C PRO A 303 -34.14 -26.46 14.01
N GLY A 304 -34.41 -27.62 13.38
CA GLY A 304 -33.48 -28.23 12.43
C GLY A 304 -33.27 -27.40 11.16
N GLU A 305 -34.32 -26.75 10.65
CA GLU A 305 -34.24 -25.87 9.48
C GLU A 305 -33.45 -24.58 9.78
N ARG A 306 -33.57 -24.06 11.01
CA ARG A 306 -32.79 -22.91 11.48
C ARG A 306 -31.32 -23.25 11.62
N ALA A 307 -31.00 -24.38 12.26
CA ALA A 307 -29.63 -24.84 12.40
C ALA A 307 -28.93 -25.02 11.03
N ALA A 308 -29.62 -25.64 10.07
CA ALA A 308 -29.13 -25.80 8.71
C ALA A 308 -28.96 -24.46 7.96
N LEU A 309 -29.86 -23.49 8.18
CA LEU A 309 -29.73 -22.14 7.63
C LEU A 309 -28.53 -21.39 8.23
N ILE A 310 -28.38 -21.41 9.57
CA ILE A 310 -27.26 -20.77 10.27
C ILE A 310 -25.94 -21.32 9.76
N SER A 311 -25.80 -22.64 9.69
CA SER A 311 -24.57 -23.29 9.20
C SER A 311 -24.22 -22.84 7.77
N ARG A 312 -25.17 -22.90 6.82
CA ARG A 312 -24.94 -22.48 5.43
C ARG A 312 -24.64 -20.98 5.30
N GLN A 313 -25.33 -20.13 6.06
CA GLN A 313 -25.11 -18.68 6.00
C GLN A 313 -23.81 -18.27 6.69
N TRP A 314 -23.42 -18.99 7.74
CA TRP A 314 -22.16 -18.77 8.45
C TRP A 314 -20.95 -19.06 7.56
N GLU A 315 -20.96 -20.17 6.82
CA GLU A 315 -19.89 -20.50 5.86
C GLU A 315 -19.71 -19.40 4.82
N ARG A 316 -20.83 -18.91 4.24
CA ARG A 316 -20.84 -17.80 3.28
C ARG A 316 -20.37 -16.48 3.90
N ALA A 317 -20.76 -16.21 5.14
CA ALA A 317 -20.36 -14.99 5.86
C ALA A 317 -18.87 -14.98 6.19
N VAL A 318 -18.30 -16.13 6.60
CA VAL A 318 -16.85 -16.28 6.86
C VAL A 318 -16.06 -16.17 5.56
N ALA A 319 -16.52 -16.81 4.48
CA ALA A 319 -15.90 -16.69 3.16
C ALA A 319 -15.90 -15.24 2.67
N TYR A 320 -17.02 -14.53 2.80
CA TYR A 320 -17.12 -13.12 2.45
C TYR A 320 -16.28 -12.22 3.38
N ALA A 321 -16.29 -12.47 4.68
CA ALA A 321 -15.48 -11.70 5.63
C ALA A 321 -13.96 -11.89 5.42
N ALA A 322 -13.55 -13.02 4.83
CA ALA A 322 -12.17 -13.29 4.47
C ALA A 322 -11.68 -12.42 3.29
N THR A 323 -12.58 -12.03 2.39
CA THR A 323 -12.27 -11.16 1.25
C THR A 323 -12.31 -9.67 1.60
N LEU A 324 -12.96 -9.29 2.70
CA LEU A 324 -13.01 -7.89 3.15
C LEU A 324 -11.64 -7.43 3.65
N ARG A 325 -11.09 -6.36 3.07
CA ARG A 325 -9.82 -5.75 3.51
C ARG A 325 -9.94 -5.22 4.96
N PRO A 326 -8.89 -5.31 5.81
CA PRO A 326 -8.82 -4.48 7.02
C PRO A 326 -8.89 -3.00 6.63
N PRO A 327 -9.61 -2.13 7.38
CA PRO A 327 -9.64 -0.71 7.05
C PRO A 327 -8.21 -0.17 6.98
N ALA A 328 -7.86 0.43 5.84
CA ALA A 328 -6.58 1.09 5.66
C ALA A 328 -6.50 2.28 6.62
N ALA A 329 -5.33 2.51 7.23
CA ALA A 329 -5.07 3.75 7.93
C ALA A 329 -5.30 4.93 6.96
N PRO A 330 -5.98 6.01 7.40
CA PRO A 330 -6.24 7.15 6.54
C PRO A 330 -4.92 7.71 6.02
N THR A 331 -4.78 7.70 4.70
CA THR A 331 -3.66 8.34 4.00
C THR A 331 -4.10 9.79 3.79
N GLY A 332 -3.34 10.72 4.35
CA GLY A 332 -3.66 12.14 4.31
C GLY A 332 -3.81 12.65 2.88
N GLY A 333 -4.99 13.21 2.60
CA GLY A 333 -5.24 14.18 1.55
C GLY A 333 -5.99 15.33 2.21
N GLN A 334 -5.45 16.53 2.09
CA GLN A 334 -6.09 17.76 2.53
C GLN A 334 -7.40 17.96 1.78
N ASP A 335 -8.47 18.12 2.56
CA ASP A 335 -9.55 19.11 2.45
C ASP A 335 -10.84 18.50 2.99
N ASP A 336 -11.14 18.80 4.25
CA ASP A 336 -12.48 18.96 4.85
C ASP A 336 -12.29 19.57 6.26
N ASP A 337 -11.63 20.73 6.32
CA ASP A 337 -11.43 21.52 7.53
C ASP A 337 -12.71 22.30 7.88
N ALA A 338 -13.73 21.64 8.44
CA ALA A 338 -14.78 22.34 9.18
C ALA A 338 -15.56 21.47 10.17
N GLU A 339 -15.78 20.18 9.90
CA GLU A 339 -16.75 19.38 10.67
C GLU A 339 -16.14 18.37 11.66
N GLN A 340 -14.81 18.22 11.69
CA GLN A 340 -14.10 17.27 12.57
C GLN A 340 -13.54 17.91 13.84
N GLN A 341 -13.95 19.14 14.17
CA GLN A 341 -13.35 19.90 15.26
C GLN A 341 -13.84 19.50 16.67
N ASN A 342 -14.74 18.52 16.82
CA ASN A 342 -15.25 18.07 18.13
C ASN A 342 -15.54 16.55 18.23
N ALA A 343 -14.77 15.68 17.57
CA ALA A 343 -14.89 14.23 17.77
C ALA A 343 -14.03 13.77 18.97
N PRO A 344 -14.52 12.88 19.86
CA PRO A 344 -13.73 12.32 20.96
C PRO A 344 -12.53 11.53 20.43
N ALA A 345 -11.39 11.60 21.14
CA ALA A 345 -10.11 11.03 20.70
C ALA A 345 -10.24 9.55 20.28
N ASP A 346 -9.98 9.26 19.00
CA ASP A 346 -9.98 7.91 18.45
C ASP A 346 -9.01 7.01 19.25
N GLU A 347 -9.38 5.75 19.50
CA GLU A 347 -8.52 4.74 20.15
C GLU A 347 -7.13 4.64 19.48
N TRP A 348 -7.07 4.94 18.18
CA TRP A 348 -5.85 5.05 17.41
C TRP A 348 -4.94 6.20 17.85
N ASP A 349 -5.48 7.38 18.12
CA ASP A 349 -4.71 8.55 18.55
C ASP A 349 -4.12 8.35 19.96
N VAL A 350 -4.86 7.68 20.84
CA VAL A 350 -4.35 7.25 22.16
C VAL A 350 -3.16 6.31 22.00
N ARG A 351 -3.25 5.35 21.07
CA ARG A 351 -2.12 4.43 20.78
C ARG A 351 -0.94 5.15 20.15
N LEU A 352 -1.17 6.14 19.28
CA LEU A 352 -0.10 6.98 18.71
C LEU A 352 0.64 7.77 19.79
N ALA A 353 -0.09 8.32 20.76
CA ALA A 353 0.50 9.05 21.89
C ALA A 353 1.46 8.18 22.73
N ALA A 354 1.28 6.86 22.73
CA ALA A 354 2.19 5.92 23.38
C ALA A 354 3.37 5.48 22.49
N VAL A 355 3.12 5.24 21.19
CA VAL A 355 4.12 4.64 20.29
C VAL A 355 5.09 5.66 19.70
N VAL A 356 4.61 6.87 19.36
CA VAL A 356 5.47 7.89 18.73
C VAL A 356 6.59 8.33 19.68
N PRO A 357 6.33 8.72 20.95
CA PRO A 357 7.40 9.08 21.87
C PRO A 357 8.36 7.92 22.14
N LEU A 358 7.85 6.68 22.24
CA LEU A 358 8.68 5.48 22.39
C LEU A 358 9.67 5.34 21.23
N VAL A 359 9.19 5.43 19.98
CA VAL A 359 10.08 5.32 18.82
C VAL A 359 11.05 6.49 18.75
N THR A 360 10.62 7.71 19.06
CA THR A 360 11.52 8.88 19.14
C THR A 360 12.65 8.64 20.15
N GLY A 361 12.32 8.18 21.36
CA GLY A 361 13.30 7.88 22.42
C GLY A 361 14.29 6.79 22.02
N VAL A 362 13.80 5.68 21.45
CA VAL A 362 14.68 4.59 20.96
C VAL A 362 15.59 5.09 19.83
N ARG A 363 15.09 5.90 18.90
CA ARG A 363 15.92 6.47 17.82
C ARG A 363 16.98 7.44 18.36
N ALA A 364 16.66 8.23 19.38
CA ALA A 364 17.62 9.07 20.07
C ALA A 364 18.70 8.22 20.77
N ALA A 365 18.32 7.13 21.44
CA ALA A 365 19.25 6.20 22.07
C ALA A 365 20.17 5.51 21.03
N ILE A 366 19.65 5.12 19.86
CA ILE A 366 20.47 4.60 18.75
C ILE A 366 21.54 5.62 18.35
N ALA A 367 21.20 6.91 18.29
CA ALA A 367 22.12 7.98 17.91
C ALA A 367 23.13 8.31 19.01
N ALA A 368 22.76 8.14 20.29
CA ALA A 368 23.62 8.38 21.45
C ALA A 368 24.70 7.30 21.63
N GLU A 369 24.45 6.07 21.16
CA GLU A 369 25.37 4.93 21.29
C GLU A 369 25.92 4.43 19.93
N PRO A 370 26.57 5.27 19.11
CA PRO A 370 26.99 4.90 17.76
C PRO A 370 27.96 3.71 17.75
N GLY A 371 28.79 3.57 18.79
CA GLY A 371 29.74 2.45 18.95
C GLY A 371 29.08 1.07 18.92
N ARG A 372 27.91 0.90 19.55
CA ARG A 372 27.18 -0.39 19.60
C ARG A 372 26.80 -0.89 18.21
N TRP A 373 26.49 0.04 17.31
CA TRP A 373 26.06 -0.25 15.94
C TRP A 373 27.23 -0.44 14.96
N SER A 374 28.45 -0.15 15.39
CA SER A 374 29.69 -0.32 14.61
C SER A 374 30.35 -1.68 14.81
N THR A 375 29.91 -2.47 15.80
CA THR A 375 30.38 -3.84 16.08
C THR A 375 30.12 -4.80 14.90
N PRO A 376 30.78 -5.96 14.80
CA PRO A 376 30.56 -6.91 13.70
C PRO A 376 29.11 -7.34 13.49
N ALA A 377 28.30 -7.39 14.55
CA ALA A 377 26.86 -7.67 14.48
C ALA A 377 25.98 -6.41 14.41
N GLY A 378 26.54 -5.25 14.74
CA GLY A 378 25.84 -3.97 14.90
C GLY A 378 24.95 -3.57 13.72
N PRO A 379 25.41 -3.63 12.45
CA PRO A 379 24.56 -3.27 11.32
C PRO A 379 23.34 -4.19 11.15
N ALA A 380 23.46 -5.48 11.48
CA ALA A 380 22.34 -6.40 11.38
C ALA A 380 21.32 -6.12 12.50
N ASP A 381 21.79 -5.91 13.72
CA ASP A 381 20.95 -5.60 14.88
C ASP A 381 20.22 -4.26 14.67
N ARG A 382 20.91 -3.23 14.16
CA ARG A 382 20.31 -1.93 13.87
C ARG A 382 19.17 -2.05 12.87
N ARG A 383 19.36 -2.80 11.77
CA ARG A 383 18.32 -3.03 10.76
C ARG A 383 17.12 -3.76 11.35
N ALA A 384 17.36 -4.75 12.21
CA ALA A 384 16.31 -5.50 12.86
C ALA A 384 15.49 -4.60 13.78
N LEU A 385 16.15 -3.81 14.62
CA LEU A 385 15.48 -2.86 15.52
C LEU A 385 14.71 -1.80 14.73
N GLU A 386 15.34 -1.15 13.74
CA GLU A 386 14.70 -0.13 12.89
C GLU A 386 13.44 -0.67 12.18
N TYR A 387 13.45 -1.93 11.74
CA TYR A 387 12.26 -2.57 11.15
C TYR A 387 11.17 -2.87 12.18
N VAL A 388 11.53 -3.27 13.41
CA VAL A 388 10.54 -3.43 14.50
C VAL A 388 9.90 -2.07 14.85
N LEU A 389 10.67 -0.98 14.88
CA LEU A 389 10.17 0.37 15.09
C LEU A 389 9.23 0.82 13.97
N GLU A 390 9.56 0.49 12.72
CA GLU A 390 8.70 0.74 11.56
C GLU A 390 7.35 0.00 11.71
N LEU A 391 7.37 -1.29 12.08
CA LEU A 391 6.15 -2.07 12.34
C LEU A 391 5.34 -1.51 13.52
N ALA A 392 6.00 -1.04 14.58
CA ALA A 392 5.35 -0.40 15.72
C ALA A 392 4.57 0.85 15.30
N LEU A 393 5.17 1.72 14.49
CA LEU A 393 4.52 2.92 13.95
C LEU A 393 3.42 2.61 12.93
N GLN A 394 3.60 1.57 12.11
CA GLN A 394 2.59 1.15 11.13
C GLN A 394 1.34 0.59 11.81
N THR A 395 1.51 -0.16 12.91
CA THR A 395 0.41 -0.82 13.61
C THR A 395 -0.13 -0.01 14.80
N ALA A 396 0.55 1.08 15.18
CA ALA A 396 0.34 1.81 16.43
C ALA A 396 0.30 0.86 17.65
N ARG A 397 1.24 -0.08 17.73
CA ARG A 397 1.37 -1.02 18.84
C ARG A 397 2.82 -1.15 19.29
N GLN A 398 3.01 -1.36 20.59
CA GLN A 398 4.33 -1.61 21.17
C GLN A 398 4.74 -3.09 21.06
N GLU A 399 3.76 -3.98 20.93
CA GLU A 399 3.95 -5.42 20.72
C GLU A 399 3.75 -5.81 19.26
N ILE A 400 4.77 -6.41 18.68
CA ILE A 400 4.84 -6.77 17.26
C ILE A 400 5.06 -8.27 17.10
N GLU A 401 4.21 -8.90 16.31
CA GLU A 401 4.40 -10.28 15.89
C GLU A 401 5.33 -10.32 14.67
N LEU A 402 6.47 -11.00 14.82
CA LEU A 402 7.52 -11.03 13.80
C LEU A 402 8.23 -12.38 13.80
N ASP A 403 8.41 -13.00 12.63
CA ASP A 403 9.27 -14.17 12.47
C ASP A 403 10.60 -13.79 11.80
N CYS A 404 11.62 -14.63 11.99
CA CYS A 404 12.96 -14.38 11.48
C CYS A 404 13.06 -14.37 9.95
N ARG A 405 12.14 -15.01 9.21
CA ARG A 405 12.14 -14.99 7.74
C ARG A 405 11.55 -13.70 7.22
N ARG A 406 10.42 -13.25 7.78
CA ARG A 406 9.84 -11.93 7.46
C ARG A 406 10.84 -10.82 7.76
N LEU A 407 11.50 -10.88 8.91
CA LEU A 407 12.56 -9.93 9.26
C LEU A 407 13.71 -9.99 8.23
N ALA A 408 14.18 -11.20 7.89
CA ALA A 408 15.29 -11.38 6.94
C ALA A 408 14.99 -10.80 5.56
N LEU A 409 13.78 -11.03 5.03
CA LEU A 409 13.35 -10.49 3.74
C LEU A 409 13.26 -8.96 3.77
N ALA A 410 12.61 -8.41 4.80
CA ALA A 410 12.44 -6.96 4.92
C ALA A 410 13.75 -6.18 5.06
N THR A 411 14.80 -6.82 5.61
CA THR A 411 16.09 -6.19 5.94
C THR A 411 17.26 -6.66 5.06
N GLY A 412 17.01 -7.52 4.08
CA GLY A 412 18.03 -8.00 3.13
C GLY A 412 19.11 -8.89 3.77
N MET A 413 18.88 -9.45 4.95
CA MET A 413 19.83 -10.34 5.64
C MET A 413 19.39 -11.81 5.57
N GLY A 414 20.23 -12.73 6.04
CA GLY A 414 19.86 -14.15 6.12
C GLY A 414 18.98 -14.46 7.33
N ARG A 415 18.09 -15.46 7.26
CA ARG A 415 17.21 -15.88 8.37
C ARG A 415 17.94 -16.17 9.68
N SER A 416 19.12 -16.81 9.62
CA SER A 416 19.92 -17.10 10.81
C SER A 416 20.57 -15.85 11.39
N THR A 417 20.87 -14.85 10.55
CA THR A 417 21.35 -13.54 11.02
C THR A 417 20.23 -12.77 11.68
N ALA A 418 19.04 -12.78 11.09
CA ALA A 418 17.83 -12.15 11.65
C ALA A 418 17.43 -12.75 13.00
N ALA A 419 17.45 -14.08 13.14
CA ALA A 419 17.16 -14.76 14.41
C ALA A 419 18.16 -14.33 15.50
N ARG A 420 19.47 -14.38 15.22
CA ARG A 420 20.51 -13.95 16.17
C ARG A 420 20.45 -12.45 16.50
N ALA A 421 20.01 -11.63 15.56
CA ALA A 421 19.82 -10.19 15.81
C ALA A 421 18.70 -9.96 16.81
N LEU A 422 17.56 -10.65 16.67
CA LEU A 422 16.47 -10.58 17.65
C LEU A 422 16.92 -11.08 19.04
N GLU A 423 17.68 -12.18 19.11
CA GLU A 423 18.24 -12.69 20.36
C GLU A 423 19.16 -11.68 21.04
N ARG A 424 20.10 -11.07 20.30
CA ARG A 424 20.99 -10.03 20.84
C ARG A 424 20.24 -8.80 21.28
N LEU A 425 19.25 -8.33 20.51
CA LEU A 425 18.43 -7.18 20.90
C LEU A 425 17.60 -7.45 22.16
N ILE A 426 17.25 -8.71 22.43
CA ILE A 426 16.63 -9.09 23.71
C ILE A 426 17.66 -9.05 24.84
N LEU A 427 18.85 -9.62 24.64
CA LEU A 427 19.91 -9.63 25.65
C LEU A 427 20.39 -8.21 25.99
N ASP A 428 20.45 -7.33 25.00
CA ASP A 428 20.82 -5.93 25.14
C ASP A 428 19.63 -5.05 25.61
N GLU A 429 18.49 -5.67 25.97
CA GLU A 429 17.27 -5.01 26.47
C GLU A 429 16.64 -3.95 25.55
N TRP A 430 16.91 -3.98 24.25
CA TRP A 430 16.19 -3.17 23.26
C TRP A 430 14.80 -3.73 22.94
N LEU A 431 14.67 -5.06 23.03
CA LEU A 431 13.43 -5.80 22.82
C LEU A 431 13.14 -6.72 24.01
N GLU A 432 11.88 -7.05 24.20
CA GLU A 432 11.42 -8.08 25.14
C GLU A 432 10.62 -9.13 24.38
N LEU A 433 10.84 -10.42 24.68
CA LEU A 433 9.99 -11.49 24.14
C LEU A 433 8.68 -11.57 24.95
N ALA A 434 7.67 -10.83 24.51
CA ALA A 434 6.35 -10.77 25.17
C ALA A 434 5.59 -12.11 25.10
N ALA A 435 5.71 -12.85 23.99
CA ALA A 435 5.11 -14.18 23.86
C ALA A 435 5.89 -15.05 22.88
N ARG A 436 6.01 -16.36 23.19
CA ARG A 436 6.52 -17.34 22.23
C ARG A 436 5.47 -17.60 21.14
N GLY A 437 5.93 -17.84 19.92
CA GLY A 437 5.07 -18.19 18.80
C GLY A 437 4.50 -19.58 19.01
N GLU A 438 3.25 -19.78 18.61
CA GLU A 438 2.54 -21.03 18.72
C GLU A 438 1.92 -21.41 17.38
N GLY A 439 2.06 -22.69 16.99
CA GLY A 439 1.57 -23.18 15.71
C GLY A 439 2.21 -22.46 14.53
N GLN A 440 1.39 -21.71 13.77
CA GLN A 440 1.83 -20.90 12.62
C GLN A 440 2.09 -19.43 12.99
N ARG A 441 1.83 -19.01 14.24
CA ARG A 441 2.05 -17.64 14.72
C ARG A 441 3.51 -17.42 15.08
N ALA A 442 3.99 -16.22 14.81
CA ALA A 442 5.37 -15.86 15.13
C ALA A 442 5.53 -15.45 16.60
N HIS A 443 6.79 -15.26 17.02
CA HIS A 443 7.10 -14.65 18.30
C HIS A 443 6.56 -13.22 18.35
N ARG A 444 6.16 -12.79 19.55
CA ARG A 444 5.74 -11.41 19.80
C ARG A 444 6.81 -10.69 20.60
N TYR A 445 7.29 -9.59 20.06
CA TYR A 445 8.33 -8.76 20.66
C TYR A 445 7.73 -7.43 21.10
N ARG A 446 8.13 -6.94 22.27
CA ARG A 446 7.79 -5.60 22.76
C ARG A 446 9.02 -4.71 22.68
N VAL A 447 8.86 -3.49 22.17
CA VAL A 447 9.93 -2.48 22.17
C VAL A 447 10.08 -1.91 23.57
N ARG A 448 11.30 -1.89 24.11
CA ARG A 448 11.58 -1.28 25.41
C ARG A 448 11.83 0.21 25.28
N ALA A 449 11.29 0.98 26.23
CA ALA A 449 11.59 2.39 26.33
C ALA A 449 13.05 2.58 26.72
N ARG A 450 13.70 3.57 26.11
CA ARG A 450 15.05 4.01 26.45
C ARG A 450 14.92 5.47 26.85
N SER A 451 15.22 5.80 28.11
CA SER A 451 15.44 7.19 28.49
C SER A 451 16.85 7.57 28.02
N VAL A 452 17.07 8.84 27.68
CA VAL A 452 18.43 9.36 27.44
C VAL A 452 19.19 9.53 28.78
N ASP A 453 18.50 9.30 29.91
CA ASP A 453 18.99 9.52 31.28
C ASP A 453 19.48 8.24 31.99
N ASP A 454 19.42 7.06 31.36
CA ASP A 454 19.91 5.78 31.95
C ASP A 454 21.45 5.71 32.13
N ALA A 455 22.18 6.83 31.95
CA ALA A 455 23.59 6.95 32.30
C ALA A 455 23.83 7.41 33.76
N ALA A 456 22.81 7.74 34.55
CA ALA A 456 22.99 8.03 35.97
C ALA A 456 21.75 7.77 36.84
N VAL A 457 21.87 6.76 37.71
CA VAL A 457 21.12 6.54 38.98
C VAL A 457 19.71 5.92 38.90
N SER A 458 19.54 4.89 39.72
CA SER A 458 18.38 4.01 39.94
C SER A 458 17.27 4.67 40.82
N PRO A 459 16.14 4.01 41.10
CA PRO A 459 14.87 4.10 40.41
C PRO A 459 13.82 4.94 41.18
N VAL A 460 12.93 5.64 40.48
CA VAL A 460 11.70 6.19 41.08
C VAL A 460 10.48 5.78 40.23
N THR A 461 9.79 4.77 40.77
CA THR A 461 8.36 4.45 40.74
C THR A 461 7.45 4.87 39.57
N ASN A 462 6.72 3.85 39.09
CA ASN A 462 5.43 3.92 38.42
C ASN A 462 4.54 5.08 38.89
N GLU A 463 4.35 6.09 38.05
CA GLU A 463 3.11 6.87 38.03
C GLU A 463 2.62 7.06 36.60
N VAL A 464 1.46 6.47 36.34
CA VAL A 464 0.59 6.82 35.21
C VAL A 464 0.31 8.33 35.30
N PRO A 465 0.39 9.13 34.22
CA PRO A 465 0.05 10.53 34.31
C PRO A 465 -1.45 10.67 34.65
N ARG A 466 -1.74 10.92 35.92
CA ARG A 466 -3.01 11.51 36.33
C ARG A 466 -3.07 12.90 35.73
N SER A 467 -4.22 13.21 35.13
CA SER A 467 -4.63 14.54 34.72
C SER A 467 -4.25 15.59 35.77
N VAL A 468 -3.19 16.36 35.52
CA VAL A 468 -2.89 17.57 36.29
C VAL A 468 -3.42 18.76 35.51
N ALA A 469 -4.64 19.17 35.86
CA ALA A 469 -5.04 20.56 35.72
C ALA A 469 -4.31 21.34 36.83
N GLN A 470 -3.17 21.95 36.52
CA GLN A 470 -2.59 23.01 37.34
C GLN A 470 -2.25 24.20 36.45
N GLY A 471 -2.75 25.36 36.89
CA GLY A 471 -2.72 26.62 36.18
C GLY A 471 -1.29 27.11 35.93
N GLY A 472 -0.98 27.30 34.65
CA GLY A 472 0.05 28.20 34.18
C GLY A 472 -0.59 29.13 33.14
N THR A 473 -0.34 30.43 33.25
CA THR A 473 -0.90 31.50 32.39
C THR A 473 -0.22 31.52 31.00
N GLN A 474 -0.14 30.37 30.35
CA GLN A 474 0.29 30.16 28.97
C GLN A 474 -0.56 28.99 28.46
N GLY A 475 -1.56 29.29 27.63
CA GLY A 475 -2.62 28.35 27.26
C GLY A 475 -2.08 27.01 26.73
N ASN A 476 -2.56 25.90 27.29
CA ASN A 476 -2.37 24.57 26.71
C ASN A 476 -2.87 24.61 25.25
N PRO A 477 -2.03 24.25 24.25
CA PRO A 477 -2.49 24.23 22.87
C PRO A 477 -3.67 23.26 22.73
N PRO A 478 -4.68 23.58 21.90
CA PRO A 478 -5.86 22.75 21.76
C PRO A 478 -5.47 21.31 21.41
N GLN A 479 -6.15 20.33 22.01
CA GLN A 479 -5.83 18.89 21.91
C GLN A 479 -5.68 18.41 20.45
N VAL A 480 -6.42 19.02 19.52
CA VAL A 480 -6.33 18.79 18.07
C VAL A 480 -4.92 19.03 17.51
N ARG A 481 -4.23 20.09 17.95
CA ARG A 481 -2.85 20.39 17.52
C ARG A 481 -1.84 19.40 18.09
N ALA A 482 -2.14 18.74 19.21
CA ALA A 482 -1.25 17.71 19.78
C ALA A 482 -1.37 16.40 18.97
N VAL A 483 -2.59 15.98 18.64
CA VAL A 483 -2.85 14.79 17.81
C VAL A 483 -2.25 14.95 16.41
N GLN A 484 -2.43 16.10 15.78
CA GLN A 484 -1.85 16.37 14.46
C GLN A 484 -0.32 16.25 14.45
N ARG A 485 0.35 16.81 15.46
CA ARG A 485 1.81 16.67 15.63
C ARG A 485 2.26 15.22 15.77
N LEU A 486 1.49 14.38 16.47
CA LEU A 486 1.77 12.94 16.59
C LEU A 486 1.64 12.22 15.24
N ARG A 487 0.60 12.54 14.45
CA ARG A 487 0.37 11.98 13.12
C ARG A 487 1.50 12.36 12.15
N GLU A 488 1.91 13.63 12.16
CA GLU A 488 3.05 14.13 11.36
C GLU A 488 4.39 13.49 11.77
N ALA A 489 4.65 13.40 13.08
CA ALA A 489 5.85 12.74 13.59
C ALA A 489 5.90 11.26 13.19
N ARG A 490 4.78 10.54 13.29
CA ARG A 490 4.65 9.15 12.80
C ARG A 490 4.96 9.07 11.30
N ALA A 491 4.37 9.93 10.47
CA ALA A 491 4.58 9.93 9.02
C ALA A 491 6.06 10.15 8.67
N ARG A 492 6.73 11.13 9.31
CA ARG A 492 8.18 11.35 9.15
C ARG A 492 9.00 10.13 9.55
N HIS A 493 8.76 9.57 10.73
CA HIS A 493 9.52 8.41 11.21
C HIS A 493 9.33 7.17 10.33
N CYS A 494 8.10 6.89 9.88
CA CYS A 494 7.84 5.81 8.92
C CYS A 494 8.61 6.03 7.61
N SER A 495 8.58 7.26 7.08
CA SER A 495 9.27 7.60 5.83
C SER A 495 10.80 7.45 5.95
N GLU A 496 11.39 7.98 7.02
CA GLU A 496 12.83 7.89 7.28
C GLU A 496 13.30 6.44 7.48
N LEU A 497 12.58 5.66 8.28
CA LEU A 497 12.90 4.25 8.53
C LEU A 497 12.76 3.41 7.25
N SER A 498 11.67 3.58 6.50
CA SER A 498 11.42 2.86 5.25
C SER A 498 12.44 3.20 4.17
N THR A 499 12.78 4.49 4.01
CA THR A 499 13.80 4.95 3.06
C THR A 499 15.16 4.33 3.38
N ARG A 500 15.58 4.40 4.65
CA ARG A 500 16.82 3.79 5.10
C ARG A 500 16.81 2.27 4.92
N ARG A 501 15.71 1.60 5.30
CA ARG A 501 15.54 0.15 5.15
C ARG A 501 15.73 -0.28 3.70
N THR A 502 15.04 0.38 2.78
CA THR A 502 15.10 0.09 1.33
C THR A 502 16.52 0.16 0.78
N LEU A 503 17.30 1.15 1.20
CA LEU A 503 18.70 1.25 0.79
C LEU A 503 19.57 0.15 1.41
N VAL A 504 19.47 -0.08 2.72
CA VAL A 504 20.37 -1.03 3.41
C VAL A 504 20.02 -2.48 3.14
N SER A 505 18.76 -2.79 2.79
CA SER A 505 18.30 -4.14 2.42
C SER A 505 18.64 -4.53 0.98
N HIS A 506 19.12 -3.58 0.15
CA HIS A 506 19.40 -3.81 -1.25
C HIS A 506 20.44 -4.93 -1.49
N ASP A 507 20.27 -5.71 -2.56
CA ASP A 507 21.08 -6.89 -2.92
C ASP A 507 22.60 -6.63 -2.94
N VAL A 508 22.99 -5.42 -3.37
CA VAL A 508 24.37 -4.91 -3.36
C VAL A 508 25.04 -5.08 -1.99
N PHE A 509 24.29 -4.97 -0.90
CA PHE A 509 24.79 -5.05 0.47
C PHE A 509 24.54 -6.40 1.15
N ALA A 510 23.96 -7.38 0.44
CA ALA A 510 23.50 -8.65 1.03
C ALA A 510 24.64 -9.55 1.53
N HIS A 511 25.85 -9.41 0.96
CA HIS A 511 27.03 -10.21 1.28
C HIS A 511 28.24 -9.32 1.58
N PRO A 512 29.21 -9.77 2.42
CA PRO A 512 30.39 -8.99 2.76
C PRO A 512 31.28 -8.68 1.56
N TYR A 513 31.97 -7.53 1.61
CA TYR A 513 32.95 -7.15 0.59
C TYR A 513 34.12 -8.14 0.55
N ARG A 514 34.37 -8.71 -0.65
CA ARG A 514 35.42 -9.72 -0.94
C ARG A 514 35.27 -11.04 -0.16
N ALA A 515 34.05 -11.46 0.16
CA ALA A 515 33.82 -12.81 0.67
C ALA A 515 34.19 -13.87 -0.40
N ARG A 516 34.87 -14.95 0.01
CA ARG A 516 35.19 -16.06 -0.92
C ARG A 516 33.89 -16.64 -1.50
N GLY A 517 33.77 -16.62 -2.82
CA GLY A 517 32.63 -17.19 -3.54
C GLY A 517 31.33 -16.38 -3.47
N GLN A 518 31.32 -15.18 -2.88
CA GLN A 518 30.14 -14.31 -2.82
C GLN A 518 30.54 -12.84 -3.05
N ALA A 519 29.99 -12.21 -4.08
CA ALA A 519 30.14 -10.78 -4.31
C ALA A 519 29.15 -9.99 -3.43
N GLY A 520 29.51 -8.75 -3.08
CA GLY A 520 28.70 -7.84 -2.28
C GLY A 520 29.55 -6.71 -1.69
N LEU A 521 28.92 -5.67 -1.15
CA LEU A 521 29.60 -4.55 -0.49
C LEU A 521 29.54 -4.62 1.04
N GLY A 522 28.64 -5.43 1.59
CA GLY A 522 28.50 -5.67 3.02
C GLY A 522 27.65 -4.64 3.77
N SER A 523 27.16 -5.07 4.93
CA SER A 523 26.22 -4.31 5.75
C SER A 523 26.82 -3.04 6.38
N HIS A 524 28.12 -3.07 6.70
CA HIS A 524 28.85 -1.92 7.21
C HIS A 524 28.94 -0.78 6.20
N VAL A 525 29.25 -1.10 4.93
CA VAL A 525 29.30 -0.11 3.84
C VAL A 525 27.91 0.48 3.58
N ALA A 526 26.86 -0.34 3.67
CA ALA A 526 25.47 0.13 3.56
C ALA A 526 25.13 1.19 4.62
N GLY A 527 25.63 1.02 5.85
CA GLY A 527 25.43 1.99 6.93
C GLY A 527 26.02 3.36 6.61
N THR A 528 27.22 3.40 6.02
CA THR A 528 27.85 4.64 5.53
C THR A 528 27.12 5.20 4.31
N ALA A 529 26.69 4.35 3.37
CA ALA A 529 25.91 4.78 2.20
C ALA A 529 24.59 5.47 2.61
N ALA A 530 23.91 4.96 3.63
CA ALA A 530 22.68 5.54 4.15
C ALA A 530 22.86 6.93 4.75
N LEU A 531 24.06 7.31 5.23
CA LEU A 531 24.33 8.68 5.70
C LEU A 531 24.52 9.68 4.57
N LEU A 532 24.98 9.23 3.40
CA LEU A 532 25.05 10.11 2.23
C LEU A 532 23.65 10.58 1.79
N ASP A 533 22.61 9.76 2.02
CA ASP A 533 21.22 10.09 1.73
C ASP A 533 20.62 11.10 2.71
N THR A 534 21.17 11.22 3.93
CA THR A 534 20.76 12.26 4.89
C THR A 534 21.43 13.61 4.62
N GLY A 535 22.25 13.71 3.58
CA GLY A 535 22.98 14.93 3.24
C GLY A 535 24.29 15.13 4.01
N LEU A 536 24.70 14.20 4.87
CA LEU A 536 26.03 14.24 5.47
C LEU A 536 27.09 14.08 4.37
N TYR A 537 28.15 14.88 4.45
CA TYR A 537 29.21 14.91 3.43
C TYR A 537 30.63 14.86 4.01
N LYS A 538 30.82 15.21 5.30
CA LYS A 538 32.12 15.16 5.98
C LYS A 538 32.37 13.76 6.53
N VAL A 539 33.61 13.28 6.35
CA VAL A 539 34.05 11.98 6.88
C VAL A 539 33.97 11.95 8.42
N GLN A 540 34.27 13.08 9.07
CA GLN A 540 34.23 13.19 10.54
C GLN A 540 32.81 13.02 11.08
N ASP A 541 31.84 13.74 10.51
CA ASP A 541 30.43 13.65 10.92
C ASP A 541 29.87 12.24 10.66
N MET A 542 30.24 11.62 9.54
CA MET A 542 29.86 10.23 9.24
C MET A 542 30.46 9.22 10.22
N ALA A 543 31.74 9.39 10.58
CA ALA A 543 32.41 8.56 11.56
C ALA A 543 31.74 8.68 12.94
N GLN A 544 31.43 9.90 13.37
CA GLN A 544 30.71 10.15 14.62
C GLN A 544 29.30 9.53 14.61
N ALA A 545 28.54 9.72 13.53
CA ALA A 545 27.17 9.21 13.41
C ALA A 545 27.08 7.68 13.28
N THR A 546 28.13 7.01 12.78
CA THR A 546 28.17 5.55 12.64
C THR A 546 28.92 4.83 13.75
N GLY A 547 29.81 5.52 14.47
CA GLY A 547 30.73 4.92 15.43
C GLY A 547 31.96 4.26 14.79
N TYR A 548 32.11 4.33 13.46
CA TYR A 548 33.30 3.83 12.79
C TYR A 548 34.49 4.78 12.97
N SER A 549 35.71 4.24 12.93
CA SER A 549 36.91 5.08 12.84
C SER A 549 36.95 5.85 11.52
N LEU A 550 37.63 7.01 11.51
CA LEU A 550 37.85 7.80 10.28
C LEU A 550 38.45 6.96 9.15
N ARG A 551 39.39 6.06 9.47
CA ARG A 551 40.02 5.14 8.51
C ARG A 551 38.98 4.20 7.88
N THR A 552 38.12 3.61 8.70
CA THR A 552 37.07 2.70 8.22
C THR A 552 36.03 3.44 7.37
N THR A 553 35.61 4.64 7.79
CA THR A 553 34.68 5.47 7.03
C THR A 553 35.23 5.85 5.66
N ARG A 554 36.51 6.27 5.58
CA ARG A 554 37.18 6.54 4.29
C ARG A 554 37.21 5.30 3.39
N ARG A 555 37.55 4.14 3.95
CA ARG A 555 37.54 2.87 3.22
C ARG A 555 36.16 2.54 2.67
N HIS A 556 35.08 2.72 3.44
CA HIS A 556 33.72 2.51 2.95
C HIS A 556 33.37 3.44 1.79
N LEU A 557 33.74 4.73 1.89
CA LEU A 557 33.52 5.73 0.84
C LEU A 557 34.31 5.42 -0.43
N GLU A 558 35.54 4.92 -0.31
CA GLU A 558 36.35 4.47 -1.43
C GLU A 558 35.74 3.24 -2.13
N ILE A 559 35.20 2.28 -1.37
CA ILE A 559 34.45 1.14 -1.92
C ILE A 559 33.22 1.66 -2.68
N LEU A 560 32.45 2.59 -2.10
CA LEU A 560 31.30 3.18 -2.79
C LEU A 560 31.74 3.91 -4.07
N ARG A 561 32.89 4.60 -4.04
CA ARG A 561 33.47 5.28 -5.21
C ARG A 561 33.89 4.32 -6.31
N SER A 562 34.54 3.20 -5.99
CA SER A 562 34.96 2.21 -6.99
C SER A 562 33.78 1.61 -7.76
N HIS A 563 32.60 1.59 -7.15
CA HIS A 563 31.34 1.17 -7.79
C HIS A 563 30.49 2.31 -8.35
N ARG A 564 31.01 3.55 -8.35
CA ARG A 564 30.32 4.79 -8.79
C ARG A 564 29.06 5.12 -7.98
N LEU A 565 28.97 4.67 -6.73
CA LEU A 565 27.86 4.98 -5.82
C LEU A 565 28.09 6.28 -5.04
N ALA A 566 29.36 6.64 -4.82
CA ALA A 566 29.75 7.90 -4.19
C ALA A 566 30.84 8.60 -5.02
N ARG A 567 30.94 9.92 -4.89
CA ARG A 567 32.00 10.74 -5.48
C ARG A 567 32.38 11.87 -4.54
N THR A 568 33.57 12.41 -4.71
CA THR A 568 33.97 13.68 -4.11
C THR A 568 33.44 14.84 -4.96
N SER A 569 33.12 15.94 -4.30
CA SER A 569 32.55 17.16 -4.87
C SER A 569 33.30 18.36 -4.28
N GLU A 570 33.39 19.44 -5.05
CA GLU A 570 33.96 20.72 -4.58
C GLU A 570 32.96 21.53 -3.75
N ARG A 571 31.67 21.16 -3.78
CA ARG A 571 30.60 21.77 -2.98
C ARG A 571 29.98 20.76 -2.00
N PRO A 572 29.60 21.17 -0.77
CA PRO A 572 29.59 22.56 -0.28
C PRO A 572 31.00 23.06 0.13
N GLU A 573 31.96 22.15 0.30
CA GLU A 573 33.38 22.44 0.49
C GLU A 573 34.24 21.44 -0.31
N PRO A 574 35.51 21.77 -0.61
CA PRO A 574 36.42 20.88 -1.31
C PRO A 574 36.57 19.51 -0.63
N GLY A 575 36.34 18.44 -1.38
CA GLY A 575 36.47 17.07 -0.87
C GLY A 575 35.21 16.52 -0.20
N ALA A 576 34.09 17.24 -0.27
CA ALA A 576 32.80 16.78 0.23
C ALA A 576 32.33 15.50 -0.48
N TRP A 577 31.93 14.49 0.29
CA TRP A 577 31.40 13.24 -0.28
C TRP A 577 29.92 13.38 -0.62
N ARG A 578 29.52 12.89 -1.79
CA ARG A 578 28.13 12.88 -2.23
C ARG A 578 27.77 11.57 -2.89
N ARG A 579 26.52 11.15 -2.72
CA ARG A 579 25.94 10.06 -3.51
C ARG A 579 25.87 10.44 -4.98
N THR A 580 26.12 9.46 -5.86
CA THR A 580 25.98 9.61 -7.31
C THR A 580 24.58 9.13 -7.75
N ARG A 581 24.13 9.55 -8.94
CA ARG A 581 22.85 9.11 -9.54
C ARG A 581 22.87 7.64 -10.03
N THR A 582 23.96 6.92 -9.85
CA THR A 582 24.08 5.51 -10.23
C THR A 582 23.04 4.67 -9.48
N ARG A 583 22.21 3.93 -10.22
CA ARG A 583 21.21 3.03 -9.65
C ARG A 583 21.89 1.83 -8.98
N LEU A 584 21.40 1.42 -7.81
CA LEU A 584 21.94 0.28 -7.07
C LEU A 584 21.77 -1.03 -7.86
N ASP A 585 20.69 -1.19 -8.61
CA ASP A 585 20.45 -2.34 -9.50
C ASP A 585 21.54 -2.52 -10.55
N THR A 586 22.00 -1.43 -11.16
CA THR A 586 23.09 -1.45 -12.14
C THR A 586 24.40 -1.93 -11.52
N VAL A 587 24.64 -1.61 -10.25
CA VAL A 587 25.80 -2.14 -9.51
C VAL A 587 25.58 -3.60 -9.15
N ALA A 588 24.36 -3.97 -8.72
CA ALA A 588 24.00 -5.33 -8.35
C ALA A 588 24.20 -6.32 -9.51
N ALA A 589 23.75 -5.94 -10.70
CA ALA A 589 23.93 -6.72 -11.93
C ALA A 589 25.42 -6.87 -12.26
N ARG A 590 26.18 -5.76 -12.20
CA ARG A 590 27.62 -5.74 -12.53
C ARG A 590 28.47 -6.61 -11.61
N ILE A 591 28.13 -6.68 -10.32
CA ILE A 591 28.86 -7.51 -9.36
C ILE A 591 28.22 -8.90 -9.19
N GLY A 592 27.15 -9.23 -9.95
CA GLY A 592 26.53 -10.56 -9.95
C GLY A 592 25.70 -10.91 -8.72
N VAL A 593 25.15 -9.91 -8.01
CA VAL A 593 24.33 -10.13 -6.79
C VAL A 593 22.85 -9.86 -6.99
N ALA A 594 22.46 -9.41 -8.18
CA ALA A 594 21.05 -9.18 -8.53
C ALA A 594 20.20 -10.45 -8.29
N GLY A 595 18.99 -10.25 -7.75
CA GLY A 595 18.03 -11.30 -7.44
C GLY A 595 18.37 -12.10 -6.18
N THR A 596 19.26 -11.62 -5.30
CA THR A 596 19.58 -12.31 -4.04
C THR A 596 18.38 -12.33 -3.10
N THR A 597 17.71 -11.20 -2.95
CA THR A 597 16.49 -11.09 -2.13
C THR A 597 15.38 -11.94 -2.73
N GLU A 598 15.19 -11.91 -4.04
CA GLU A 598 14.20 -12.72 -4.75
C GLU A 598 14.44 -14.24 -4.56
N ARG A 599 15.69 -14.70 -4.68
CA ARG A 599 16.04 -16.10 -4.40
C ARG A 599 15.74 -16.50 -2.96
N ARG A 600 15.97 -15.60 -1.99
CA ARG A 600 15.61 -15.83 -0.57
C ARG A 600 14.10 -15.86 -0.40
N HIS A 601 13.36 -14.99 -1.10
CA HIS A 601 11.90 -14.94 -1.06
C HIS A 601 11.30 -16.30 -1.43
N ARG A 602 11.66 -16.81 -2.62
CA ARG A 602 11.24 -18.13 -3.10
C ARG A 602 11.61 -19.25 -2.13
N ALA A 603 12.85 -19.25 -1.64
CA ALA A 603 13.31 -20.27 -0.70
C ALA A 603 12.50 -20.26 0.62
N TYR A 604 12.24 -19.08 1.17
CA TYR A 604 11.51 -18.93 2.44
C TYR A 604 10.02 -19.21 2.29
N ALA A 605 9.41 -18.89 1.15
CA ALA A 605 8.03 -19.24 0.85
C ALA A 605 7.84 -20.77 0.87
N ILE A 606 8.73 -21.51 0.19
CA ILE A 606 8.73 -22.99 0.22
C ILE A 606 8.93 -23.52 1.65
N GLU A 607 9.85 -22.94 2.43
CA GLU A 607 10.05 -23.35 3.83
C GLU A 607 8.80 -23.12 4.69
N ARG A 608 8.08 -22.00 4.50
CA ARG A 608 6.84 -21.68 5.24
C ARG A 608 5.72 -22.65 4.88
N GLU A 609 5.53 -22.93 3.58
CA GLU A 609 4.55 -23.92 3.12
C GLU A 609 4.88 -25.33 3.62
N THR A 610 6.14 -25.72 3.60
CA THR A 610 6.60 -27.01 4.14
C THR A 610 6.25 -27.12 5.63
N TYR A 611 6.48 -26.04 6.40
CA TYR A 611 6.16 -26.03 7.82
C TYR A 611 4.64 -26.06 8.07
N ALA A 612 3.85 -25.32 7.29
CA ALA A 612 2.39 -25.34 7.39
C ALA A 612 1.82 -26.74 7.09
N TRP A 613 2.33 -27.40 6.04
CA TRP A 613 1.95 -28.78 5.72
C TRP A 613 2.30 -29.75 6.84
N TRP A 614 3.49 -29.65 7.40
CA TRP A 614 3.89 -30.50 8.53
C TRP A 614 3.01 -30.26 9.77
N ARG A 615 2.66 -29.01 10.08
CA ARG A 615 1.78 -28.68 11.21
C ARG A 615 0.39 -29.27 11.04
N ALA A 616 -0.18 -29.20 9.83
CA ALA A 616 -1.48 -29.79 9.53
C ALA A 616 -1.45 -31.33 9.63
N GLU A 617 -0.38 -31.97 9.15
CA GLU A 617 -0.18 -33.41 9.32
C GLU A 617 -0.06 -33.79 10.80
N LEU A 618 0.73 -33.05 11.58
CA LEU A 618 0.91 -33.30 13.00
C LEU A 618 -0.43 -33.18 13.75
N GLU A 619 -1.20 -32.13 13.46
CA GLU A 619 -2.54 -31.92 14.03
C GLU A 619 -3.46 -33.09 13.69
N TRP A 620 -3.49 -33.53 12.43
CA TRP A 620 -4.26 -34.71 12.01
C TRP A 620 -3.80 -36.00 12.72
N MET A 621 -2.50 -36.20 12.87
CA MET A 621 -1.95 -37.37 13.57
C MET A 621 -2.42 -37.41 15.03
N THR A 622 -2.50 -36.25 15.68
CA THR A 622 -2.91 -36.09 17.09
C THR A 622 -4.43 -36.02 17.31
N THR A 623 -5.22 -35.79 16.25
CA THR A 623 -6.68 -35.66 16.36
C THR A 623 -7.36 -37.03 16.61
N THR A 624 -8.25 -37.10 17.59
CA THR A 624 -9.09 -38.27 17.89
C THR A 624 -10.36 -38.28 17.02
N GLY A 625 -10.91 -39.47 16.71
CA GLY A 625 -12.12 -39.59 15.88
C GLY A 625 -11.90 -39.30 14.39
N LYS A 626 -10.77 -39.75 13.83
CA LYS A 626 -10.37 -39.51 12.44
C LYS A 626 -11.44 -40.02 11.47
N ARG A 627 -12.00 -39.13 10.64
CA ARG A 627 -12.77 -39.56 9.45
C ARG A 627 -11.81 -40.22 8.47
N GLN A 628 -12.12 -41.47 8.09
CA GLN A 628 -11.40 -42.18 7.04
C GLN A 628 -11.35 -41.32 5.77
N PRO A 629 -10.22 -41.29 5.04
CA PRO A 629 -10.21 -40.74 3.69
C PRO A 629 -11.31 -41.42 2.86
N PRO A 630 -12.01 -40.70 1.96
CA PRO A 630 -12.90 -41.36 1.01
C PRO A 630 -12.14 -42.45 0.24
N PRO A 631 -12.79 -43.58 -0.08
CA PRO A 631 -12.17 -44.70 -0.77
C PRO A 631 -11.63 -44.31 -2.16
N PRO A 632 -10.67 -45.09 -2.71
CA PRO A 632 -10.11 -44.82 -4.04
C PRO A 632 -11.22 -44.76 -5.10
N GLY A 633 -11.27 -43.68 -5.89
CA GLY A 633 -12.25 -43.49 -6.98
C GLY A 633 -13.30 -42.40 -6.76
N GLN A 634 -13.41 -41.82 -5.57
CA GLN A 634 -14.13 -40.54 -5.38
C GLN A 634 -13.17 -39.37 -5.66
N GLU A 635 -13.31 -38.74 -6.82
CA GLU A 635 -12.61 -37.50 -7.14
C GLU A 635 -12.91 -36.45 -6.06
N ARG A 636 -11.86 -36.06 -5.33
CA ARG A 636 -11.95 -34.87 -4.48
C ARG A 636 -12.04 -33.68 -5.42
N LEU A 637 -12.96 -32.75 -5.15
CA LEU A 637 -12.87 -31.39 -5.66
C LEU A 637 -11.56 -30.79 -5.16
N LEU A 638 -10.49 -30.95 -5.94
CA LEU A 638 -9.24 -30.24 -5.73
C LEU A 638 -9.53 -28.78 -6.06
N LEU A 639 -9.57 -27.92 -5.05
CA LEU A 639 -9.56 -26.49 -5.33
C LEU A 639 -8.22 -26.19 -5.99
N VAL A 640 -8.27 -25.80 -7.27
CA VAL A 640 -7.11 -25.28 -7.98
C VAL A 640 -6.59 -24.07 -7.21
N GLY A 641 -5.32 -24.10 -6.82
CA GLY A 641 -4.68 -23.08 -5.99
C GLY A 641 -4.80 -23.27 -4.48
N ALA A 642 -5.56 -24.26 -3.98
CA ALA A 642 -5.56 -24.58 -2.55
C ALA A 642 -4.28 -25.30 -2.13
N SER A 643 -3.79 -24.97 -0.93
CA SER A 643 -2.61 -25.61 -0.36
C SER A 643 -2.79 -27.12 -0.19
N ARG A 644 -1.71 -27.90 -0.31
CA ARG A 644 -1.73 -29.38 -0.23
C ARG A 644 -2.40 -29.92 1.03
N TRP A 645 -2.18 -29.27 2.17
CA TRP A 645 -2.82 -29.67 3.42
C TRP A 645 -4.33 -29.37 3.46
N ALA A 646 -4.80 -28.36 2.73
CA ALA A 646 -6.24 -28.10 2.58
C ALA A 646 -6.92 -29.24 1.80
N ASN A 647 -6.19 -29.85 0.85
CA ASN A 647 -6.62 -31.04 0.11
C ASN A 647 -6.41 -32.36 0.89
N ARG A 648 -5.92 -32.28 2.13
CA ARG A 648 -5.55 -33.43 2.99
C ARG A 648 -4.57 -34.39 2.29
N GLU A 649 -3.63 -33.84 1.54
CA GLU A 649 -2.52 -34.62 1.02
C GLU A 649 -1.58 -35.00 2.17
N ARG A 650 -1.17 -36.27 2.18
CA ARG A 650 -0.33 -36.83 3.24
C ARG A 650 1.09 -36.27 3.14
N TYR A 651 1.64 -35.84 4.27
CA TYR A 651 3.03 -35.38 4.30
C TYR A 651 4.02 -36.51 3.95
N PRO A 652 5.03 -36.28 3.07
CA PRO A 652 5.97 -37.30 2.64
C PRO A 652 6.66 -38.02 3.79
N ARG A 653 6.91 -39.32 3.59
CA ARG A 653 7.56 -40.19 4.56
C ARG A 653 8.84 -40.79 3.98
N ASP A 654 9.87 -40.91 4.79
CA ASP A 654 11.10 -41.61 4.43
C ASP A 654 10.89 -43.14 4.46
N GLY A 655 11.90 -43.91 4.05
CA GLY A 655 11.85 -45.38 4.07
C GLY A 655 11.67 -46.01 5.46
N ARG A 656 11.68 -45.20 6.54
CA ARG A 656 11.43 -45.62 7.93
C ARG A 656 10.08 -45.11 8.45
N GLY A 657 9.25 -44.51 7.59
CA GLY A 657 7.95 -43.96 7.96
C GLY A 657 8.01 -42.63 8.73
N ARG A 658 9.18 -41.98 8.83
CA ARG A 658 9.34 -40.67 9.48
C ARG A 658 9.08 -39.53 8.49
N ALA A 659 8.82 -38.33 8.98
CA ALA A 659 8.55 -37.18 8.12
C ALA A 659 9.76 -36.81 7.24
N ASP A 660 9.58 -36.78 5.93
CA ASP A 660 10.61 -36.40 4.97
C ASP A 660 10.45 -34.93 4.54
N HIS A 661 11.14 -34.03 5.25
CA HIS A 661 11.16 -32.61 4.91
C HIS A 661 11.93 -32.29 3.62
N ARG A 662 12.79 -33.18 3.13
CA ARG A 662 13.52 -32.96 1.88
C ARG A 662 12.60 -33.26 0.70
N ALA A 663 11.87 -34.38 0.74
CA ALA A 663 10.87 -34.75 -0.27
C ALA A 663 9.75 -33.69 -0.35
N ALA A 664 9.20 -33.27 0.80
CA ALA A 664 8.15 -32.24 0.83
C ALA A 664 8.60 -30.91 0.16
N ARG A 665 9.84 -30.47 0.41
CA ARG A 665 10.39 -29.28 -0.26
C ARG A 665 10.62 -29.47 -1.75
N ALA A 666 11.06 -30.67 -2.17
CA ALA A 666 11.29 -30.97 -3.57
C ALA A 666 9.97 -30.96 -4.35
N GLU A 667 8.92 -31.50 -3.76
CA GLU A 667 7.58 -31.54 -4.33
C GLU A 667 6.95 -30.14 -4.45
N LEU A 668 7.04 -29.31 -3.42
CA LEU A 668 6.59 -27.91 -3.49
C LEU A 668 7.39 -27.09 -4.52
N ARG A 669 8.69 -27.36 -4.69
CA ARG A 669 9.50 -26.74 -5.76
C ARG A 669 9.05 -27.14 -7.14
N ALA A 670 8.83 -28.44 -7.38
CA ALA A 670 8.37 -28.95 -8.65
C ALA A 670 7.00 -28.35 -9.03
N GLN A 671 6.09 -28.25 -8.06
CA GLN A 671 4.78 -27.63 -8.25
C GLN A 671 4.88 -26.15 -8.63
N ARG A 672 5.70 -25.36 -7.91
CA ARG A 672 5.88 -23.94 -8.24
C ARG A 672 6.52 -23.74 -9.62
N LEU A 673 7.44 -24.62 -10.04
CA LEU A 673 8.00 -24.60 -11.39
C LEU A 673 6.94 -24.92 -12.45
N ALA A 674 6.07 -25.90 -12.20
CA ALA A 674 4.98 -26.28 -13.10
C ALA A 674 3.88 -25.21 -13.19
N ALA A 675 3.69 -24.37 -12.18
CA ALA A 675 2.75 -23.25 -12.22
C ALA A 675 3.28 -22.01 -12.97
N THR A 676 4.59 -21.95 -13.23
CA THR A 676 5.25 -20.86 -13.96
C THR A 676 5.61 -21.22 -15.40
N ALA A 677 5.43 -22.49 -15.79
CA ALA A 677 5.59 -23.01 -17.15
C ALA A 677 4.21 -23.11 -17.80
#